data_AF-A0A8C5MDW0-F1
#
_entry.id   AF-A0A8C5MDW0-F1
#
_cell.length_a   1.000
_cell.length_b   1.000
_cell.length_c   1.000
_cell.angle_alpha   90.00
_cell.angle_beta   90.00
_cell.angle_gamma   90.00
#
_symmetry.space_group_name_H-M   'P 1'
#
loop_
_entity.id
_entity.type
_entity.pdbx_description
1 polymer ?
#
loop_
_entity_poly.entity_id
_entity_poly.type
_entity_poly.pdbx_seq_one_letter_code
_entity_poly.pdbx_strand_id
1 'polypeptide(L)'
;MALKQASLVLLSINARGLNIPERRSTALTDFRRHRASVVFVQETHFRRGDRPRFADSHYPTGLFSDTPGSKSKGTAILFHKSVPYRETATLTDDSGRFVFTKGQIAGQMFTFANVYAPNKAQHRFLTKLLRKLQAFSEGTLILGGDFNIPLHPSVDTSTGRSSLPTNILQSISQTLHSSRLVDCWRALHPTDRDYTFYAHTTTSYSRIDYVFLPFYHLPLLLSATIGNITWSDHAPVIVTFKSPTFRPSTANWRLNDAHLADPTLLAESRIVMERFFVENTDPEVPPATVWEAHKCVLRGHYISVGSALKKRREAHILDLYAQIDRTELQHKRTGDPALLTSLTALRRSLADLMHTRHHRALLRSQAFFHVHGNKSGRLLARQLAKRRAATYIPTIRDKKGNLHHLPTQIMQSIKDYYTSLYAVPGSPTEEARAQIRLDIDNYLTRHLRRKVSADTAELLDKPITGEELSLAIKSTQSGKCPGPDGFPMRYYKHFFDVLSPHFLRAFNSLHETKPLPTQSLMANIVLIPKEGKDREQCSSYRPISLLNCDVKLFAKIIATRLNPYIPSLIHLDQVGFVPHREARDNTIRALHIIHAAPSIQGGLALLSTDAEKAFDRVGWDFLFATLRHLGLGPLLRSWIQALYTGPSARVCVNGAFTDSFPICNGTRQGCPLSPLLFILSLEPFLEAVRQHPDISGVAGGRKHIRWRHTQTTFSSLSQTH
;
A
#
# COMPACT_ATOMS: atom_id res chain seq x y z
N MET A 1 -1.55 -22.90 10.22
CA MET A 1 -1.13 -22.74 8.79
C MET A 1 0.36 -22.44 8.78
N ALA A 2 1.22 -23.42 8.45
CA ALA A 2 2.67 -23.28 8.54
C ALA A 2 3.19 -22.11 7.69
N LEU A 3 4.02 -21.25 8.29
CA LEU A 3 4.66 -20.10 7.66
C LEU A 3 5.54 -20.58 6.50
N LYS A 4 5.12 -20.33 5.24
CA LYS A 4 6.00 -20.53 4.08
C LYS A 4 7.20 -19.57 4.19
N GLN A 5 8.38 -20.13 4.45
CA GLN A 5 9.66 -19.44 4.27
C GLN A 5 9.76 -18.94 2.82
N ALA A 6 10.26 -17.73 2.64
CA ALA A 6 10.32 -17.13 1.33
C ALA A 6 11.53 -17.59 0.50
N SER A 7 11.31 -17.71 -0.81
CA SER A 7 12.35 -17.96 -1.80
C SER A 7 12.59 -16.72 -2.67
N LEU A 8 13.83 -16.55 -3.12
CA LEU A 8 14.19 -15.62 -4.19
C LEU A 8 14.23 -16.41 -5.50
N VAL A 9 13.52 -15.91 -6.52
CA VAL A 9 13.53 -16.46 -7.87
C VAL A 9 14.35 -15.52 -8.76
N LEU A 10 15.47 -16.01 -9.29
CA LEU A 10 16.30 -15.32 -10.25
C LEU A 10 15.90 -15.75 -11.66
N LEU A 11 15.87 -14.82 -12.61
CA LEU A 11 15.64 -15.11 -14.03
C LEU A 11 16.70 -14.40 -14.86
N SER A 12 17.39 -15.12 -15.74
CA SER A 12 18.29 -14.53 -16.75
C SER A 12 17.74 -14.78 -18.15
N ILE A 13 17.72 -13.75 -19.00
CA ILE A 13 17.27 -13.86 -20.38
C ILE A 13 17.88 -12.78 -21.28
N ASN A 14 18.42 -13.20 -22.43
CA ASN A 14 18.71 -12.30 -23.54
C ASN A 14 17.39 -11.95 -24.25
N ALA A 15 17.07 -10.66 -24.37
CA ALA A 15 15.76 -10.18 -24.82
C ALA A 15 15.73 -9.71 -26.28
N ARG A 16 16.90 -9.64 -26.95
CA ARG A 16 17.05 -9.22 -28.35
C ARG A 16 16.26 -7.95 -28.72
N GLY A 17 16.33 -6.94 -27.85
CA GLY A 17 15.74 -5.62 -28.04
C GLY A 17 14.40 -5.42 -27.36
N LEU A 18 14.38 -4.45 -26.44
CA LEU A 18 13.24 -4.06 -25.62
C LEU A 18 12.87 -2.57 -25.79
N ASN A 19 13.42 -1.90 -26.79
CA ASN A 19 13.09 -0.52 -27.13
C ASN A 19 11.58 -0.32 -27.44
N ILE A 20 10.91 -1.34 -27.96
CA ILE A 20 9.50 -1.33 -28.34
C ILE A 20 8.58 -1.64 -27.12
N PRO A 21 7.53 -0.84 -26.84
CA PRO A 21 6.63 -1.05 -25.70
C PRO A 21 5.95 -2.42 -25.63
N GLU A 22 5.52 -2.98 -26.76
CA GLU A 22 4.84 -4.27 -26.84
C GLU A 22 5.76 -5.39 -26.34
N ARG A 23 7.00 -5.46 -26.85
CA ARG A 23 8.01 -6.45 -26.42
C ARG A 23 8.31 -6.37 -24.92
N ARG A 24 8.35 -5.15 -24.37
CA ARG A 24 8.51 -4.95 -22.91
C ARG A 24 7.35 -5.50 -22.11
N SER A 25 6.12 -5.30 -22.58
CA SER A 25 4.94 -5.83 -21.92
C SER A 25 4.92 -7.36 -21.91
N THR A 26 5.31 -7.98 -23.03
CA THR A 26 5.47 -9.43 -23.14
C THR A 26 6.53 -9.94 -22.16
N ALA A 27 7.72 -9.34 -22.16
CA ALA A 27 8.80 -9.69 -21.24
C ALA A 27 8.37 -9.59 -19.77
N LEU A 28 7.76 -8.47 -19.35
CA LEU A 28 7.26 -8.29 -17.98
C LEU A 28 6.14 -9.28 -17.62
N THR A 29 5.36 -9.76 -18.58
CA THR A 29 4.34 -10.79 -18.35
C THR A 29 4.99 -12.14 -18.10
N ASP A 30 6.02 -12.47 -18.86
CA ASP A 30 6.78 -13.69 -18.71
C ASP A 30 7.56 -13.71 -17.38
N PHE A 31 8.19 -12.59 -16.98
CA PHE A 31 8.85 -12.49 -15.67
C PHE A 31 7.87 -12.73 -14.52
N ARG A 32 6.63 -12.25 -14.65
CA ARG A 32 5.55 -12.48 -13.67
C ARG A 32 5.04 -13.92 -13.69
N ARG A 33 4.98 -14.57 -14.86
CA ARG A 33 4.63 -16.00 -14.98
C ARG A 33 5.61 -16.85 -14.16
N HIS A 34 6.90 -16.55 -14.28
CA HIS A 34 7.96 -17.22 -13.53
C HIS A 34 8.12 -16.73 -12.08
N ARG A 35 7.30 -15.75 -11.65
CA ARG A 35 7.39 -15.13 -10.31
C ARG A 35 8.81 -14.62 -9.99
N ALA A 36 9.51 -14.11 -11.00
CA ALA A 36 10.90 -13.70 -10.86
C ALA A 36 11.04 -12.52 -9.88
N SER A 37 11.84 -12.72 -8.83
CA SER A 37 12.19 -11.74 -7.81
C SER A 37 13.26 -10.76 -8.31
N VAL A 38 14.27 -11.26 -9.01
CA VAL A 38 15.33 -10.47 -9.66
C VAL A 38 15.50 -10.96 -11.08
N VAL A 39 15.60 -10.04 -12.04
CA VAL A 39 15.72 -10.38 -13.46
C VAL A 39 16.98 -9.76 -14.05
N PHE A 40 17.82 -10.59 -14.68
CA PHE A 40 18.96 -10.22 -15.50
C PHE A 40 18.53 -10.22 -16.96
N VAL A 41 18.59 -9.06 -17.61
CA VAL A 41 18.19 -8.89 -19.01
C VAL A 41 19.38 -8.46 -19.85
N GLN A 42 19.66 -9.18 -20.94
CA GLN A 42 20.70 -8.83 -21.92
C GLN A 42 20.06 -8.33 -23.22
N GLU A 43 20.84 -7.63 -24.05
CA GLU A 43 20.42 -6.99 -25.30
C GLU A 43 19.16 -6.13 -25.17
N THR A 44 19.17 -5.16 -24.25
CA THR A 44 18.01 -4.29 -24.02
C THR A 44 17.75 -3.27 -25.14
N HIS A 45 18.80 -2.84 -25.85
CA HIS A 45 18.78 -1.87 -26.95
C HIS A 45 18.29 -0.47 -26.55
N PHE A 46 18.50 -0.06 -25.29
CA PHE A 46 18.15 1.29 -24.83
C PHE A 46 19.21 2.32 -25.24
N ARG A 47 18.75 3.50 -25.69
CA ARG A 47 19.62 4.64 -26.02
C ARG A 47 19.80 5.56 -24.82
N ARG A 48 20.95 6.25 -24.76
CA ARG A 48 21.26 7.28 -23.75
C ARG A 48 20.26 8.45 -23.91
N GLY A 49 19.27 8.52 -23.02
CA GLY A 49 18.15 9.49 -23.06
C GLY A 49 16.76 8.85 -23.24
N ASP A 50 16.70 7.63 -23.79
CA ASP A 50 15.44 6.91 -24.00
C ASP A 50 14.99 6.13 -22.78
N ARG A 51 15.76 6.10 -21.66
CA ARG A 51 15.56 5.29 -20.44
C ARG A 51 14.09 4.94 -20.25
N PRO A 52 13.62 3.86 -20.88
CA PRO A 52 12.21 3.71 -20.99
C PRO A 52 11.82 3.09 -19.65
N ARG A 53 10.62 3.44 -19.16
CA ARG A 53 10.10 2.95 -17.89
C ARG A 53 9.91 1.44 -17.95
N PHE A 54 11.00 0.70 -17.78
CA PHE A 54 11.00 -0.73 -17.53
C PHE A 54 10.45 -1.02 -16.12
N ALA A 55 10.38 0.02 -15.29
CA ALA A 55 9.65 0.03 -14.04
C ALA A 55 8.15 0.12 -14.27
N ASP A 56 7.51 -1.06 -14.34
CA ASP A 56 6.08 -1.18 -14.07
C ASP A 56 5.83 -1.26 -12.56
N SER A 57 4.57 -1.36 -12.14
CA SER A 57 4.24 -1.45 -10.71
C SER A 57 4.82 -2.68 -10.00
N HIS A 58 5.30 -3.69 -10.74
CA HIS A 58 5.86 -4.94 -10.24
C HIS A 58 7.39 -4.91 -10.19
N TYR A 59 8.09 -4.23 -11.11
CA TYR A 59 9.55 -4.12 -11.08
C TYR A 59 10.01 -2.66 -10.93
N PRO A 60 9.75 -2.01 -9.78
CA PRO A 60 9.92 -0.56 -9.64
C PRO A 60 11.38 -0.09 -9.75
N THR A 61 12.33 -0.98 -9.50
CA THR A 61 13.77 -0.68 -9.50
C THR A 61 14.43 -1.41 -10.66
N GLY A 62 15.09 -0.66 -11.54
CA GLY A 62 15.84 -1.18 -12.66
C GLY A 62 17.16 -0.42 -12.82
N LEU A 63 18.25 -1.14 -12.99
CA LEU A 63 19.59 -0.61 -13.22
C LEU A 63 20.05 -1.03 -14.61
N PHE A 64 20.64 -0.10 -15.36
CA PHE A 64 20.90 -0.26 -16.79
C PHE A 64 22.31 0.19 -17.12
N SER A 65 22.97 -0.52 -18.04
CA SER A 65 24.15 0.00 -18.73
C SER A 65 23.71 0.75 -19.99
N ASP A 66 24.21 1.98 -20.17
CA ASP A 66 23.90 2.84 -21.32
C ASP A 66 24.86 2.51 -22.48
N THR A 67 24.38 2.60 -23.74
CA THR A 67 25.27 2.60 -24.91
C THR A 67 24.98 3.80 -25.82
N PRO A 68 25.98 4.65 -26.13
CA PRO A 68 25.84 5.68 -27.16
C PRO A 68 25.69 5.02 -28.55
N GLY A 69 24.56 5.21 -29.23
CA GLY A 69 24.39 4.92 -30.67
C GLY A 69 24.27 3.45 -31.10
N SER A 70 24.45 2.46 -30.22
CA SER A 70 24.34 1.03 -30.58
C SER A 70 22.88 0.53 -30.59
N LYS A 71 22.47 -0.16 -31.66
CA LYS A 71 21.16 -0.86 -31.76
C LYS A 71 21.21 -2.33 -31.30
N SER A 72 22.30 -2.80 -30.71
CA SER A 72 22.56 -4.24 -30.52
C SER A 72 23.13 -4.62 -29.14
N LYS A 73 23.10 -3.73 -28.14
CA LYS A 73 23.73 -3.95 -26.81
C LYS A 73 22.89 -3.37 -25.68
N GLY A 74 23.28 -3.66 -24.44
CA GLY A 74 22.70 -3.13 -23.21
C GLY A 74 22.29 -4.24 -22.23
N THR A 75 22.60 -4.05 -20.96
CA THR A 75 22.24 -4.99 -19.88
C THR A 75 21.41 -4.30 -18.81
N ALA A 76 20.49 -5.03 -18.16
CA ALA A 76 19.68 -4.51 -17.07
C ALA A 76 19.48 -5.49 -15.91
N ILE A 77 19.40 -4.98 -14.69
CA ILE A 77 18.96 -5.74 -13.51
C ILE A 77 17.65 -5.14 -13.02
N LEU A 78 16.63 -5.96 -12.84
CA LEU A 78 15.31 -5.55 -12.40
C LEU A 78 14.95 -6.24 -11.08
N PHE A 79 14.42 -5.48 -10.13
CA PHE A 79 13.98 -6.00 -8.84
C PHE A 79 12.46 -5.92 -8.73
N HIS A 80 11.83 -7.05 -8.40
CA HIS A 80 10.40 -7.09 -8.14
C HIS A 80 10.10 -6.25 -6.87
N LYS A 81 8.90 -5.65 -6.78
CA LYS A 81 8.45 -4.82 -5.65
C LYS A 81 8.46 -5.53 -4.31
N SER A 82 8.46 -6.87 -4.34
CA SER A 82 8.58 -7.68 -3.14
C SER A 82 10.02 -7.76 -2.63
N VAL A 83 11.01 -7.36 -3.43
CA VAL A 83 12.42 -7.32 -3.05
C VAL A 83 12.76 -5.88 -2.68
N PRO A 84 12.85 -5.53 -1.38
CA PRO A 84 13.20 -4.18 -0.93
C PRO A 84 14.71 -3.97 -1.08
N TYR A 85 15.18 -3.91 -2.33
CA TYR A 85 16.59 -3.69 -2.65
C TYR A 85 16.96 -2.22 -2.45
N ARG A 86 17.89 -1.97 -1.53
CA ARG A 86 18.51 -0.66 -1.31
C ARG A 86 19.89 -0.66 -1.94
N GLU A 87 19.98 -0.07 -3.13
CA GLU A 87 21.27 0.15 -3.81
C GLU A 87 22.22 0.96 -2.91
N THR A 88 23.47 0.50 -2.81
CA THR A 88 24.59 1.22 -2.19
C THR A 88 25.59 1.70 -3.23
N ALA A 89 25.82 0.91 -4.29
CA ALA A 89 26.65 1.32 -5.41
C ALA A 89 26.25 0.55 -6.68
N THR A 90 26.46 1.19 -7.84
CA THR A 90 26.32 0.57 -9.17
C THR A 90 27.58 0.82 -9.99
N LEU A 91 28.02 -0.19 -10.73
CA LEU A 91 29.12 -0.11 -11.70
C LEU A 91 28.61 -0.59 -13.06
N THR A 92 28.78 0.23 -14.09
CA THR A 92 28.37 -0.08 -15.47
C THR A 92 29.55 0.13 -16.41
N ASP A 93 29.47 -0.42 -17.62
CA ASP A 93 30.39 -0.09 -18.69
C ASP A 93 29.73 0.75 -19.80
N ASP A 94 30.54 1.59 -20.45
CA ASP A 94 30.09 2.43 -21.57
C ASP A 94 29.78 1.64 -22.84
N SER A 95 30.10 0.33 -22.86
CA SER A 95 29.86 -0.55 -24.01
C SER A 95 28.62 -1.44 -23.87
N GLY A 96 27.88 -1.31 -22.77
CA GLY A 96 26.60 -1.99 -22.55
C GLY A 96 26.72 -3.51 -22.36
N ARG A 97 27.86 -3.97 -21.82
CA ARG A 97 28.23 -5.38 -21.64
C ARG A 97 28.03 -5.87 -20.21
N PHE A 98 27.98 -5.00 -19.22
CA PHE A 98 27.65 -5.40 -17.86
C PHE A 98 27.01 -4.28 -17.04
N VAL A 99 26.25 -4.70 -16.04
CA VAL A 99 25.82 -3.84 -14.93
C VAL A 99 25.99 -4.64 -13.64
N PHE A 100 26.73 -4.06 -12.70
CA PHE A 100 26.88 -4.59 -11.35
C PHE A 100 26.22 -3.63 -10.38
N THR A 101 25.58 -4.19 -9.36
CA THR A 101 25.01 -3.41 -8.28
C THR A 101 25.26 -4.12 -6.97
N LYS A 102 25.64 -3.37 -5.94
CA LYS A 102 25.64 -3.85 -4.57
C LYS A 102 24.69 -3.03 -3.73
N GLY A 103 24.09 -3.68 -2.76
CA GLY A 103 23.01 -3.11 -1.99
C GLY A 103 22.43 -4.09 -0.99
N GLN A 104 21.57 -3.59 -0.11
CA GLN A 104 21.01 -4.38 0.96
C GLN A 104 19.62 -4.94 0.58
N ILE A 105 19.38 -6.20 0.92
CA ILE A 105 18.04 -6.80 0.96
C ILE A 105 17.82 -7.28 2.39
N ALA A 106 16.82 -6.73 3.07
CA ALA A 106 16.50 -7.08 4.46
C ALA A 106 17.74 -7.07 5.37
N GLY A 107 18.55 -6.00 5.29
CA GLY A 107 19.76 -5.80 6.11
C GLY A 107 21.01 -6.59 5.70
N GLN A 108 20.89 -7.55 4.78
CA GLN A 108 22.03 -8.31 4.26
C GLN A 108 22.55 -7.69 2.96
N MET A 109 23.87 -7.66 2.80
CA MET A 109 24.50 -7.15 1.60
C MET A 109 24.46 -8.20 0.46
N PHE A 110 24.01 -7.76 -0.70
CA PHE A 110 23.99 -8.55 -1.94
C PHE A 110 24.68 -7.77 -3.05
N THR A 111 25.45 -8.48 -3.86
CA THR A 111 25.98 -8.01 -5.13
C THR A 111 25.30 -8.77 -6.26
N PHE A 112 24.64 -8.07 -7.17
CA PHE A 112 24.06 -8.63 -8.38
C PHE A 112 24.88 -8.16 -9.58
N ALA A 113 25.29 -9.10 -10.43
CA ALA A 113 26.04 -8.82 -11.63
C ALA A 113 25.32 -9.41 -12.85
N ASN A 114 25.04 -8.56 -13.82
CA ASN A 114 24.51 -8.95 -15.12
C ASN A 114 25.59 -8.79 -16.19
N VAL A 115 25.76 -9.80 -17.04
CA VAL A 115 26.79 -9.85 -18.07
C VAL A 115 26.20 -10.18 -19.44
N TYR A 116 26.70 -9.52 -20.46
CA TYR A 116 26.52 -9.82 -21.86
C TYR A 116 27.90 -9.87 -22.54
N ALA A 117 28.50 -11.06 -22.62
CA ALA A 117 29.86 -11.22 -23.13
C ALA A 117 29.93 -10.98 -24.66
N PRO A 118 31.05 -10.47 -25.18
CA PRO A 118 31.24 -10.32 -26.63
C PRO A 118 31.44 -11.67 -27.34
N ASN A 119 31.20 -11.73 -28.66
CA ASN A 119 31.46 -12.93 -29.47
C ASN A 119 32.94 -13.15 -29.83
N LYS A 120 33.81 -12.17 -29.55
CA LYS A 120 35.26 -12.22 -29.83
C LYS A 120 36.03 -11.89 -28.55
N ALA A 121 37.19 -12.52 -28.36
CA ALA A 121 38.09 -12.30 -27.21
C ALA A 121 37.41 -12.52 -25.84
N GLN A 122 36.52 -13.51 -25.74
CA GLN A 122 35.68 -13.74 -24.56
C GLN A 122 36.48 -14.03 -23.29
N HIS A 123 37.56 -14.80 -23.38
CA HIS A 123 38.45 -15.11 -22.25
C HIS A 123 39.05 -13.85 -21.62
N ARG A 124 39.66 -12.98 -22.45
CA ARG A 124 40.25 -11.71 -21.98
C ARG A 124 39.20 -10.80 -21.35
N PHE A 125 37.98 -10.78 -21.91
CA PHE A 125 36.85 -10.04 -21.34
C PHE A 125 36.47 -10.60 -19.97
N LEU A 126 36.25 -11.90 -19.86
CA LEU A 126 35.79 -12.54 -18.64
C LEU A 126 36.82 -12.46 -17.51
N THR A 127 38.12 -12.63 -17.78
CA THR A 127 39.16 -12.46 -16.76
C THR A 127 39.19 -11.03 -16.22
N LYS A 128 39.09 -10.01 -17.09
CA LYS A 128 39.02 -8.60 -16.65
C LYS A 128 37.74 -8.31 -15.88
N LEU A 129 36.62 -8.87 -16.33
CA LEU A 129 35.31 -8.72 -15.71
C LEU A 129 35.29 -9.30 -14.30
N LEU A 130 35.79 -10.53 -14.11
CA LEU A 130 35.82 -11.19 -12.81
C LEU A 130 36.75 -10.47 -11.81
N ARG A 131 37.89 -9.92 -12.25
CA ARG A 131 38.73 -9.06 -11.41
C ARG A 131 37.99 -7.80 -10.95
N LYS A 132 37.29 -7.12 -11.88
CA LYS A 132 36.46 -5.95 -11.54
C LYS A 132 35.32 -6.33 -10.60
N LEU A 133 34.69 -7.48 -10.82
CA LEU A 133 33.59 -7.97 -10.01
C LEU A 133 34.06 -8.29 -8.59
N GLN A 134 35.21 -8.96 -8.43
CA GLN A 134 35.80 -9.23 -7.11
C GLN A 134 36.11 -7.94 -6.34
N ALA A 135 36.68 -6.93 -7.01
CA ALA A 135 36.97 -5.64 -6.38
C ALA A 135 35.70 -4.85 -6.00
N PHE A 136 34.60 -5.04 -6.73
CA PHE A 136 33.33 -4.36 -6.50
C PHE A 136 32.43 -5.09 -5.50
N SER A 137 32.53 -6.43 -5.45
CA SER A 137 31.58 -7.29 -4.75
C SER A 137 31.66 -7.16 -3.24
N GLU A 138 30.49 -7.15 -2.61
CA GLU A 138 30.30 -7.15 -1.17
C GLU A 138 29.11 -8.04 -0.80
N GLY A 139 29.25 -8.85 0.25
CA GLY A 139 28.23 -9.79 0.69
C GLY A 139 27.97 -10.93 -0.29
N THR A 140 26.70 -11.27 -0.52
CA THR A 140 26.32 -12.40 -1.38
C THR A 140 26.41 -12.01 -2.86
N LEU A 141 27.39 -12.57 -3.58
CA LEU A 141 27.53 -12.34 -5.02
C LEU A 141 26.64 -13.28 -5.84
N ILE A 142 25.80 -12.71 -6.69
CA ILE A 142 24.95 -13.41 -7.65
C ILE A 142 25.30 -12.90 -9.04
N LEU A 143 25.76 -13.78 -9.91
CA LEU A 143 26.18 -13.45 -11.27
C LEU A 143 25.27 -14.14 -12.27
N GLY A 144 24.68 -13.41 -13.20
CA GLY A 144 23.85 -13.99 -14.26
C GLY A 144 24.07 -13.30 -15.60
N GLY A 145 23.70 -13.98 -16.68
CA GLY A 145 23.66 -13.37 -18.00
C GLY A 145 24.02 -14.30 -19.14
N ASP A 146 24.28 -13.70 -20.29
CA ASP A 146 24.66 -14.36 -21.54
C ASP A 146 26.19 -14.24 -21.69
N PHE A 147 26.86 -15.39 -21.62
CA PHE A 147 28.32 -15.47 -21.67
C PHE A 147 28.84 -15.76 -23.08
N ASN A 148 27.96 -16.03 -24.06
CA ASN A 148 28.32 -16.40 -25.42
C ASN A 148 29.39 -17.51 -25.50
N ILE A 149 29.48 -18.38 -24.47
CA ILE A 149 30.47 -19.45 -24.35
C ILE A 149 29.79 -20.67 -23.74
N PRO A 150 29.84 -21.85 -24.39
CA PRO A 150 29.49 -23.11 -23.76
C PRO A 150 30.64 -23.56 -22.85
N LEU A 151 30.45 -23.54 -21.53
CA LEU A 151 31.48 -23.91 -20.54
C LEU A 151 31.91 -25.38 -20.63
N HIS A 152 30.97 -26.29 -20.91
CA HIS A 152 31.24 -27.72 -21.06
C HIS A 152 30.72 -28.23 -22.40
N PRO A 153 31.46 -28.07 -23.52
CA PRO A 153 30.94 -28.28 -24.86
C PRO A 153 30.33 -29.67 -25.12
N SER A 154 30.84 -30.71 -24.47
CA SER A 154 30.32 -32.09 -24.56
C SER A 154 28.85 -32.22 -24.13
N VAL A 155 28.39 -31.37 -23.22
CA VAL A 155 27.03 -31.39 -22.65
C VAL A 155 26.25 -30.08 -22.87
N ASP A 156 26.95 -28.97 -23.07
CA ASP A 156 26.36 -27.64 -23.29
C ASP A 156 26.10 -27.34 -24.77
N THR A 157 26.49 -28.22 -25.70
CA THR A 157 26.20 -28.04 -27.13
C THR A 157 25.58 -29.30 -27.73
N SER A 158 24.71 -29.14 -28.73
CA SER A 158 24.11 -30.29 -29.42
C SER A 158 25.16 -31.09 -30.21
N THR A 159 26.20 -30.42 -30.68
CA THR A 159 27.27 -30.98 -31.55
C THR A 159 28.47 -31.52 -30.78
N GLY A 160 28.58 -31.24 -29.47
CA GLY A 160 29.76 -31.57 -28.66
C GLY A 160 30.98 -30.71 -28.94
N ARG A 161 30.86 -29.66 -29.77
CA ARG A 161 31.98 -28.85 -30.27
C ARG A 161 31.86 -27.39 -29.82
N SER A 162 32.98 -26.76 -29.53
CA SER A 162 33.08 -25.32 -29.25
C SER A 162 33.97 -24.64 -30.28
N SER A 163 33.69 -23.36 -30.56
CA SER A 163 34.57 -22.50 -31.34
C SER A 163 35.83 -22.08 -30.57
N LEU A 164 35.85 -22.30 -29.25
CA LEU A 164 36.98 -22.00 -28.37
C LEU A 164 37.84 -23.25 -28.09
N PRO A 165 39.17 -23.11 -28.10
CA PRO A 165 40.10 -24.14 -27.64
C PRO A 165 39.86 -24.61 -26.19
N THR A 166 40.08 -25.89 -25.93
CA THR A 166 39.85 -26.54 -24.62
C THR A 166 40.65 -25.91 -23.48
N ASN A 167 41.89 -25.50 -23.71
CA ASN A 167 42.73 -24.82 -22.72
C ASN A 167 42.14 -23.46 -22.28
N ILE A 168 41.47 -22.75 -23.20
CA ILE A 168 40.79 -21.49 -22.89
C ILE A 168 39.56 -21.74 -22.02
N LEU A 169 38.77 -22.77 -22.34
CA LEU A 169 37.61 -23.16 -21.54
C LEU A 169 38.01 -23.60 -20.13
N GLN A 170 39.08 -24.41 -20.00
CA GLN A 170 39.65 -24.79 -18.71
C GLN A 170 40.10 -23.58 -17.89
N SER A 171 40.76 -22.61 -18.51
CA SER A 171 41.17 -21.37 -17.85
C SER A 171 39.97 -20.54 -17.35
N ILE A 172 38.88 -20.50 -18.12
CA ILE A 172 37.62 -19.85 -17.71
C ILE A 172 37.00 -20.57 -16.52
N SER A 173 36.86 -21.89 -16.58
CA SER A 173 36.34 -22.70 -15.48
C SER A 173 37.17 -22.53 -14.22
N GLN A 174 38.51 -22.53 -14.34
CA GLN A 174 39.41 -22.29 -13.22
C GLN A 174 39.20 -20.89 -12.62
N THR A 175 39.01 -19.86 -13.45
CA THR A 175 38.76 -18.48 -12.97
C THR A 175 37.42 -18.37 -12.22
N LEU A 176 36.37 -19.05 -12.69
CA LEU A 176 35.07 -19.12 -12.01
C LEU A 176 35.19 -19.87 -10.67
N HIS A 177 35.91 -21.00 -10.65
CA HIS A 177 36.21 -21.75 -9.43
C HIS A 177 37.01 -20.95 -8.41
N SER A 178 38.08 -20.26 -8.83
CA SER A 178 38.85 -19.37 -7.96
C SER A 178 38.01 -18.20 -7.43
N SER A 179 36.99 -17.78 -8.18
CA SER A 179 36.00 -16.79 -7.75
C SER A 179 34.88 -17.38 -6.88
N ARG A 180 34.96 -18.67 -6.54
CA ARG A 180 33.99 -19.41 -5.70
C ARG A 180 32.58 -19.47 -6.29
N LEU A 181 32.42 -19.23 -7.59
CA LEU A 181 31.14 -19.22 -8.28
C LEU A 181 30.85 -20.58 -8.90
N VAL A 182 29.63 -21.07 -8.70
CA VAL A 182 29.15 -22.36 -9.22
C VAL A 182 27.91 -22.12 -10.08
N ASP A 183 27.87 -22.74 -11.25
CA ASP A 183 26.72 -22.75 -12.16
C ASP A 183 25.56 -23.51 -11.52
N CYS A 184 24.46 -22.81 -11.23
CA CYS A 184 23.31 -23.39 -10.51
C CYS A 184 22.62 -24.51 -11.28
N TRP A 185 22.53 -24.40 -12.61
CA TRP A 185 21.84 -25.43 -13.40
C TRP A 185 22.69 -26.70 -13.47
N ARG A 186 23.98 -26.57 -13.82
CA ARG A 186 24.90 -27.72 -13.90
C ARG A 186 25.11 -28.40 -12.53
N ALA A 187 25.03 -27.66 -11.43
CA ALA A 187 25.12 -28.25 -10.10
C ALA A 187 23.94 -29.18 -9.76
N LEU A 188 22.74 -28.90 -10.25
CA LEU A 188 21.57 -29.78 -10.09
C LEU A 188 21.43 -30.81 -11.22
N HIS A 189 22.01 -30.51 -12.38
CA HIS A 189 21.93 -31.30 -13.60
C HIS A 189 23.33 -31.63 -14.14
N PRO A 190 24.15 -32.45 -13.44
CA PRO A 190 25.56 -32.63 -13.80
C PRO A 190 25.75 -33.21 -15.20
N THR A 191 24.86 -34.12 -15.62
CA THR A 191 24.96 -34.87 -16.88
C THR A 191 23.89 -34.50 -17.92
N ASP A 192 22.82 -33.82 -17.50
CA ASP A 192 21.70 -33.54 -18.40
C ASP A 192 22.09 -32.52 -19.49
N ARG A 193 21.37 -32.57 -20.60
CA ARG A 193 21.53 -31.67 -21.74
C ARG A 193 20.24 -30.88 -21.93
N ASP A 194 20.35 -29.57 -21.83
CA ASP A 194 19.30 -28.61 -22.16
C ASP A 194 19.97 -27.28 -22.56
N TYR A 195 19.28 -26.45 -23.33
CA TYR A 195 19.93 -25.39 -24.12
C TYR A 195 19.20 -24.07 -24.01
N THR A 196 19.96 -22.97 -23.99
CA THR A 196 19.41 -21.62 -23.85
C THR A 196 19.30 -20.89 -25.18
N PHE A 197 19.99 -21.35 -26.23
CA PHE A 197 20.04 -20.67 -27.53
C PHE A 197 19.98 -21.66 -28.70
N TYR A 198 19.30 -21.24 -29.78
CA TYR A 198 19.26 -21.94 -31.07
C TYR A 198 19.88 -21.09 -32.19
N ALA A 199 20.97 -21.58 -32.77
CA ALA A 199 21.65 -20.92 -33.88
C ALA A 199 21.03 -21.35 -35.22
N HIS A 200 20.26 -20.46 -35.85
CA HIS A 200 19.63 -20.73 -37.16
C HIS A 200 20.65 -21.00 -38.28
N THR A 201 21.83 -20.40 -38.23
CA THR A 201 22.86 -20.51 -39.27
C THR A 201 23.57 -21.85 -39.27
N THR A 202 23.76 -22.45 -38.09
CA THR A 202 24.46 -23.73 -37.90
C THR A 202 23.52 -24.85 -37.49
N THR A 203 22.22 -24.56 -37.39
CA THR A 203 21.16 -25.50 -36.96
C THR A 203 21.51 -26.26 -35.67
N SER A 204 22.15 -25.58 -34.72
CA SER A 204 22.71 -26.18 -33.52
C SER A 204 22.19 -25.49 -32.26
N TYR A 205 22.07 -26.26 -31.17
CA TYR A 205 21.72 -25.72 -29.85
C TYR A 205 22.95 -25.55 -28.98
N SER A 206 22.95 -24.49 -28.17
CA SER A 206 23.99 -24.25 -27.17
C SER A 206 23.41 -23.67 -25.88
N ARG A 207 23.98 -24.04 -24.75
CA ARG A 207 23.77 -23.42 -23.45
C ARG A 207 24.85 -22.38 -23.22
N ILE A 208 24.46 -21.12 -23.24
CA ILE A 208 25.37 -19.96 -23.14
C ILE A 208 24.89 -18.92 -22.12
N ASP A 209 23.67 -19.09 -21.59
CA ASP A 209 23.11 -18.28 -20.51
C ASP A 209 23.26 -19.02 -19.18
N TYR A 210 23.67 -18.29 -18.15
CA TYR A 210 24.03 -18.88 -16.86
C TYR A 210 23.54 -18.02 -15.69
N VAL A 211 23.34 -18.68 -14.55
CA VAL A 211 23.21 -18.05 -13.23
C VAL A 211 24.14 -18.77 -12.27
N PHE A 212 25.02 -18.01 -11.63
CA PHE A 212 26.03 -18.48 -10.69
C PHE A 212 25.75 -17.96 -9.27
N LEU A 213 26.01 -18.84 -8.30
CA LEU A 213 25.99 -18.52 -6.87
C LEU A 213 27.33 -18.89 -6.22
N PRO A 214 27.65 -18.34 -5.05
CA PRO A 214 28.81 -18.77 -4.30
C PRO A 214 28.62 -20.24 -3.86
N PHE A 215 29.67 -21.06 -3.91
CA PHE A 215 29.56 -22.50 -3.63
C PHE A 215 28.91 -22.80 -2.26
N TYR A 216 29.15 -21.95 -1.26
CA TYR A 216 28.61 -22.10 0.10
C TYR A 216 27.11 -21.78 0.20
N HIS A 217 26.48 -21.24 -0.85
CA HIS A 217 25.03 -21.08 -0.96
C HIS A 217 24.34 -22.18 -1.77
N LEU A 218 25.08 -23.17 -2.27
CA LEU A 218 24.51 -24.30 -2.97
C LEU A 218 23.47 -25.08 -2.14
N PRO A 219 23.61 -25.28 -0.81
CA PRO A 219 22.57 -25.92 0.00
C PRO A 219 21.25 -25.13 0.09
N LEU A 220 21.25 -23.85 -0.29
CA LEU A 220 20.05 -23.01 -0.32
C LEU A 220 19.33 -23.09 -1.67
N LEU A 221 19.95 -23.69 -2.69
CA LEU A 221 19.37 -23.86 -4.02
C LEU A 221 18.19 -24.84 -3.95
N LEU A 222 17.02 -24.39 -4.38
CA LEU A 222 15.78 -25.18 -4.39
C LEU A 222 15.49 -25.76 -5.77
N SER A 223 15.77 -25.00 -6.83
CA SER A 223 15.64 -25.46 -8.22
C SER A 223 16.43 -24.59 -9.19
N ALA A 224 16.79 -25.16 -10.35
CA ALA A 224 17.35 -24.45 -11.49
C ALA A 224 16.79 -25.09 -12.77
N THR A 225 16.15 -24.32 -13.64
CA THR A 225 15.48 -24.83 -14.85
C THR A 225 15.73 -23.91 -16.03
N ILE A 226 15.81 -24.46 -17.23
CA ILE A 226 15.80 -23.72 -18.48
C ILE A 226 14.36 -23.73 -19.02
N GLY A 227 13.83 -22.56 -19.38
CA GLY A 227 12.47 -22.41 -19.89
C GLY A 227 12.38 -22.60 -21.41
N ASN A 228 11.21 -22.31 -21.98
CA ASN A 228 11.02 -22.37 -23.43
C ASN A 228 11.31 -21.02 -24.09
N ILE A 229 11.82 -21.06 -25.32
CA ILE A 229 11.94 -19.90 -26.20
C ILE A 229 10.52 -19.47 -26.62
N THR A 230 10.07 -18.30 -26.16
CA THR A 230 8.69 -17.82 -26.36
C THR A 230 8.60 -16.51 -27.14
N TRP A 231 9.31 -15.48 -26.69
CA TRP A 231 9.27 -14.14 -27.28
C TRP A 231 10.66 -13.57 -27.61
N SER A 232 11.71 -14.30 -27.23
CA SER A 232 13.11 -14.04 -27.58
C SER A 232 13.64 -15.20 -28.45
N ASP A 233 14.90 -15.15 -28.87
CA ASP A 233 15.66 -16.28 -29.42
C ASP A 233 16.46 -17.06 -28.36
N HIS A 234 16.39 -16.61 -27.11
CA HIS A 234 16.92 -17.33 -25.96
C HIS A 234 15.81 -17.85 -25.04
N ALA A 235 16.09 -18.98 -24.40
CA ALA A 235 15.29 -19.54 -23.32
C ALA A 235 15.75 -18.96 -21.97
N PRO A 236 14.81 -18.63 -21.06
CA PRO A 236 15.18 -18.07 -19.76
C PRO A 236 15.81 -19.12 -18.84
N VAL A 237 16.86 -18.75 -18.12
CA VAL A 237 17.42 -19.55 -17.02
C VAL A 237 16.78 -19.08 -15.72
N ILE A 238 16.08 -19.99 -15.01
CA ILE A 238 15.32 -19.68 -13.80
C ILE A 238 15.92 -20.44 -12.62
N VAL A 239 16.35 -19.72 -11.58
CA VAL A 239 16.97 -20.28 -10.39
C VAL A 239 16.19 -19.86 -9.14
N THR A 240 15.75 -20.81 -8.33
CA THR A 240 15.07 -20.53 -7.07
C THR A 240 15.96 -20.95 -5.91
N PHE A 241 16.19 -20.06 -4.95
CA PHE A 241 16.92 -20.39 -3.73
C PHE A 241 16.25 -19.82 -2.49
N LYS A 242 16.47 -20.46 -1.35
CA LYS A 242 15.86 -20.14 -0.06
C LYS A 242 16.47 -18.85 0.49
N SER A 243 15.62 -17.85 0.76
CA SER A 243 16.04 -16.60 1.39
C SER A 243 15.74 -16.67 2.89
N PRO A 244 16.71 -16.42 3.77
CA PRO A 244 16.52 -16.61 5.21
C PRO A 244 15.54 -15.61 5.88
N THR A 245 15.05 -14.55 5.22
CA THR A 245 14.35 -13.46 5.93
C THR A 245 13.12 -12.84 5.25
N PHE A 246 12.64 -13.31 4.10
CA PHE A 246 11.49 -12.68 3.44
C PHE A 246 10.12 -13.19 3.96
N ARG A 247 9.16 -12.28 4.22
CA ARG A 247 7.74 -12.59 4.44
C ARG A 247 6.89 -11.96 3.34
N PRO A 248 6.00 -12.71 2.66
CA PRO A 248 5.09 -12.13 1.68
C PRO A 248 4.05 -11.21 2.36
N SER A 249 3.73 -10.08 1.72
CA SER A 249 2.70 -9.16 2.21
C SER A 249 1.32 -9.83 2.13
N THR A 250 0.58 -9.88 3.24
CA THR A 250 -0.84 -10.24 3.25
C THR A 250 -1.66 -9.05 2.75
N ALA A 251 -2.03 -9.07 1.47
CA ALA A 251 -2.92 -8.06 0.92
C ALA A 251 -4.29 -8.16 1.59
N ASN A 252 -4.82 -7.05 2.09
CA ASN A 252 -6.22 -6.99 2.53
C ASN A 252 -7.16 -7.25 1.34
N TRP A 253 -8.18 -8.06 1.58
CA TRP A 253 -9.25 -8.22 0.62
C TRP A 253 -10.00 -6.90 0.45
N ARG A 254 -10.40 -6.61 -0.79
CA ARG A 254 -11.25 -5.49 -1.15
C ARG A 254 -12.18 -5.93 -2.27
N LEU A 255 -13.44 -5.55 -2.18
CA LEU A 255 -14.40 -5.76 -3.25
C LEU A 255 -13.93 -5.01 -4.51
N ASN A 256 -13.83 -5.74 -5.61
CA ASN A 256 -13.41 -5.21 -6.89
C ASN A 256 -14.54 -4.34 -7.47
N ASP A 257 -14.34 -3.04 -7.57
CA ASP A 257 -15.32 -2.10 -8.13
C ASP A 257 -15.86 -2.52 -9.51
N ALA A 258 -15.08 -3.26 -10.32
CA ALA A 258 -15.55 -3.79 -11.60
C ALA A 258 -16.66 -4.85 -11.49
N HIS A 259 -16.76 -5.54 -10.35
CA HIS A 259 -17.85 -6.49 -10.08
C HIS A 259 -19.18 -5.74 -9.86
N LEU A 260 -19.10 -4.51 -9.34
CA LEU A 260 -20.26 -3.64 -9.16
C LEU A 260 -20.69 -2.93 -10.46
N ALA A 261 -19.99 -3.15 -11.57
CA ALA A 261 -20.34 -2.64 -12.88
C ALA A 261 -20.98 -3.71 -13.78
N ASP A 262 -21.07 -4.96 -13.31
CA ASP A 262 -21.64 -6.09 -14.03
C ASP A 262 -23.10 -6.29 -13.58
N PRO A 263 -24.10 -6.01 -14.44
CA PRO A 263 -25.51 -6.09 -14.08
C PRO A 263 -25.95 -7.50 -13.63
N THR A 264 -25.39 -8.55 -14.27
CA THR A 264 -25.72 -9.94 -13.92
C THR A 264 -25.21 -10.26 -12.52
N LEU A 265 -23.96 -9.92 -12.23
CA LEU A 265 -23.40 -10.13 -10.90
C LEU A 265 -24.07 -9.28 -9.82
N LEU A 266 -24.53 -8.07 -10.16
CA LEU A 266 -25.33 -7.25 -9.23
C LEU A 266 -26.66 -7.92 -8.89
N ALA A 267 -27.37 -8.46 -9.88
CA ALA A 267 -28.63 -9.19 -9.67
C ALA A 267 -28.41 -10.46 -8.82
N GLU A 268 -27.36 -11.24 -9.11
CA GLU A 268 -26.98 -12.41 -8.29
C GLU A 268 -26.64 -12.01 -6.84
N SER A 269 -25.86 -10.96 -6.66
CA SER A 269 -25.46 -10.46 -5.34
C SER A 269 -26.67 -9.97 -4.53
N ARG A 270 -27.65 -9.36 -5.21
CA ARG A 270 -28.92 -8.93 -4.61
C ARG A 270 -29.71 -10.13 -4.08
N ILE A 271 -29.89 -11.17 -4.89
CA ILE A 271 -30.60 -12.40 -4.47
C ILE A 271 -29.92 -13.03 -3.26
N VAL A 272 -28.59 -13.13 -3.27
CA VAL A 272 -27.82 -13.67 -2.12
C VAL A 272 -28.04 -12.84 -0.86
N MET A 273 -28.08 -11.51 -1.00
CA MET A 273 -28.26 -10.58 0.12
C MET A 273 -29.68 -10.60 0.68
N GLU A 274 -30.70 -10.55 -0.19
CA GLU A 274 -32.11 -10.62 0.19
C GLU A 274 -32.41 -11.95 0.88
N ARG A 275 -31.96 -13.07 0.30
CA ARG A 275 -32.10 -14.39 0.92
C ARG A 275 -31.44 -14.44 2.29
N PHE A 276 -30.21 -13.94 2.42
CA PHE A 276 -29.53 -13.89 3.71
C PHE A 276 -30.35 -13.16 4.77
N PHE A 277 -30.87 -11.97 4.45
CA PHE A 277 -31.62 -11.20 5.44
C PHE A 277 -32.98 -11.80 5.78
N VAL A 278 -33.65 -12.46 4.83
CA VAL A 278 -34.89 -13.21 5.08
C VAL A 278 -34.63 -14.39 6.03
N GLU A 279 -33.56 -15.16 5.78
CA GLU A 279 -33.25 -16.37 6.54
C GLU A 279 -32.66 -16.10 7.94
N ASN A 280 -32.02 -14.93 8.14
CA ASN A 280 -31.22 -14.65 9.34
C ASN A 280 -31.73 -13.44 10.15
N THR A 281 -32.84 -12.82 9.74
CA THR A 281 -33.52 -11.83 10.58
C THR A 281 -34.36 -12.58 11.61
N ASP A 282 -33.79 -12.73 12.80
CA ASP A 282 -34.45 -13.31 13.96
C ASP A 282 -34.52 -12.26 15.09
N PRO A 283 -35.68 -12.08 15.78
CA PRO A 283 -35.78 -11.19 16.94
C PRO A 283 -34.80 -11.51 18.08
N GLU A 284 -34.39 -12.76 18.25
CA GLU A 284 -33.44 -13.19 19.29
C GLU A 284 -31.99 -12.82 18.96
N VAL A 285 -31.67 -12.63 17.68
CA VAL A 285 -30.31 -12.30 17.23
C VAL A 285 -30.14 -10.78 17.18
N PRO A 286 -29.11 -10.20 17.84
CA PRO A 286 -28.87 -8.77 17.78
C PRO A 286 -28.75 -8.27 16.33
N PRO A 287 -29.47 -7.19 15.94
CA PRO A 287 -29.44 -6.67 14.57
C PRO A 287 -28.04 -6.33 14.05
N ALA A 288 -27.15 -5.85 14.92
CA ALA A 288 -25.74 -5.61 14.60
C ALA A 288 -24.98 -6.88 14.20
N THR A 289 -25.29 -8.02 14.81
CA THR A 289 -24.70 -9.32 14.47
C THR A 289 -25.14 -9.79 13.10
N VAL A 290 -26.45 -9.68 12.79
CA VAL A 290 -27.00 -9.98 11.47
C VAL A 290 -26.34 -9.08 10.40
N TRP A 291 -26.16 -7.80 10.71
CA TRP A 291 -25.47 -6.86 9.83
C TRP A 291 -24.00 -7.25 9.60
N GLU A 292 -23.23 -7.64 10.60
CA GLU A 292 -21.85 -8.07 10.33
C GLU A 292 -21.77 -9.41 9.59
N ALA A 293 -22.68 -10.34 9.91
CA ALA A 293 -22.76 -11.64 9.26
C ALA A 293 -23.05 -11.51 7.75
N HIS A 294 -23.94 -10.59 7.33
CA HIS A 294 -24.21 -10.39 5.89
C HIS A 294 -22.94 -9.97 5.14
N LYS A 295 -22.13 -9.07 5.73
CA LYS A 295 -20.87 -8.63 5.12
C LYS A 295 -19.89 -9.79 4.95
N CYS A 296 -19.82 -10.70 5.94
CA CYS A 296 -19.00 -11.91 5.85
C CYS A 296 -19.47 -12.84 4.71
N VAL A 297 -20.78 -13.09 4.60
CA VAL A 297 -21.37 -13.92 3.53
C VAL A 297 -21.10 -13.30 2.15
N LEU A 298 -21.39 -12.01 1.97
CA LEU A 298 -21.18 -11.32 0.70
C LEU A 298 -19.70 -11.24 0.35
N ARG A 299 -18.80 -11.06 1.33
CA ARG A 299 -17.37 -11.14 1.11
C ARG A 299 -16.96 -12.52 0.59
N GLY A 300 -17.46 -13.60 1.19
CA GLY A 300 -17.26 -14.96 0.72
C GLY A 300 -17.74 -15.16 -0.72
N HIS A 301 -18.95 -14.68 -1.02
CA HIS A 301 -19.53 -14.71 -2.37
C HIS A 301 -18.63 -14.00 -3.39
N TYR A 302 -18.23 -12.75 -3.13
CA TYR A 302 -17.38 -11.99 -4.05
C TYR A 302 -15.94 -12.54 -4.16
N ILE A 303 -15.40 -13.18 -3.11
CA ILE A 303 -14.14 -13.94 -3.19
C ILE A 303 -14.30 -15.12 -4.14
N SER A 304 -15.38 -15.89 -4.00
CA SER A 304 -15.68 -17.04 -4.84
C SER A 304 -15.82 -16.63 -6.32
N VAL A 305 -16.66 -15.63 -6.60
CA VAL A 305 -16.85 -15.07 -7.95
C VAL A 305 -15.53 -14.55 -8.51
N GLY A 306 -14.77 -13.77 -7.72
CA GLY A 306 -13.47 -13.26 -8.14
C GLY A 306 -12.46 -14.37 -8.47
N SER A 307 -12.48 -15.46 -7.70
CA SER A 307 -11.65 -16.64 -7.93
C SER A 307 -12.07 -17.39 -9.20
N ALA A 308 -13.38 -17.61 -9.38
CA ALA A 308 -13.93 -18.28 -10.57
C ALA A 308 -13.64 -17.49 -11.85
N LEU A 309 -13.87 -16.18 -11.85
CA LEU A 309 -13.54 -15.29 -12.98
C LEU A 309 -12.04 -15.28 -13.27
N LYS A 310 -11.20 -15.30 -12.23
CA LYS A 310 -9.75 -15.42 -12.40
C LYS A 310 -9.37 -16.76 -13.05
N LYS A 311 -9.91 -17.87 -12.56
CA LYS A 311 -9.65 -19.23 -13.07
C LYS A 311 -10.09 -19.38 -14.53
N ARG A 312 -11.32 -18.96 -14.87
CA ARG A 312 -11.83 -18.96 -16.26
C ARG A 312 -10.92 -18.15 -17.18
N ARG A 313 -10.49 -16.96 -16.75
CA ARG A 313 -9.58 -16.12 -17.52
C ARG A 313 -8.19 -16.75 -17.68
N GLU A 314 -7.63 -17.34 -16.63
CA GLU A 314 -6.33 -18.03 -16.70
C GLU A 314 -6.40 -19.27 -17.61
N ALA A 315 -7.50 -20.02 -17.56
CA ALA A 315 -7.74 -21.12 -18.49
C ALA A 315 -7.82 -20.64 -19.94
N HIS A 316 -8.57 -19.57 -20.23
CA HIS A 316 -8.66 -19.01 -21.58
C HIS A 316 -7.29 -18.51 -22.09
N ILE A 317 -6.47 -17.92 -21.21
CA ILE A 317 -5.09 -17.53 -21.56
C ILE A 317 -4.26 -18.76 -21.94
N LEU A 318 -4.32 -19.82 -21.13
CA LEU A 318 -3.56 -21.06 -21.39
C LEU A 318 -4.01 -21.74 -22.68
N ASP A 319 -5.32 -21.75 -22.95
CA ASP A 319 -5.89 -22.30 -24.16
C ASP A 319 -5.44 -21.52 -25.41
N LEU A 320 -5.47 -20.18 -25.36
CA LEU A 320 -4.94 -19.34 -26.45
C LEU A 320 -3.44 -19.61 -26.69
N TYR A 321 -2.64 -19.79 -25.64
CA TYR A 321 -1.24 -20.20 -25.80
C TYR A 321 -1.12 -21.56 -26.49
N ALA A 322 -1.87 -22.57 -26.04
CA ALA A 322 -1.83 -23.90 -26.63
C ALA A 322 -2.28 -23.89 -28.11
N GLN A 323 -3.28 -23.08 -28.46
CA GLN A 323 -3.71 -22.91 -29.85
C GLN A 323 -2.62 -22.23 -30.68
N ILE A 324 -2.02 -21.15 -30.18
CA ILE A 324 -0.88 -20.49 -30.84
C ILE A 324 0.26 -21.48 -31.08
N ASP A 325 0.62 -22.28 -30.06
CA ASP A 325 1.70 -23.26 -30.14
C ASP A 325 1.42 -24.32 -31.22
N ARG A 326 0.19 -24.86 -31.28
CA ARG A 326 -0.21 -25.86 -32.28
C ARG A 326 -0.24 -25.28 -33.69
N THR A 327 -0.87 -24.12 -33.88
CA THR A 327 -0.99 -23.46 -35.18
C THR A 327 0.39 -23.02 -35.70
N GLU A 328 1.29 -22.57 -34.81
CA GLU A 328 2.67 -22.23 -35.16
C GLU A 328 3.48 -23.46 -35.55
N LEU A 329 3.33 -24.58 -34.85
CA LEU A 329 3.99 -25.82 -35.23
C LEU A 329 3.52 -26.34 -36.60
N GLN A 330 2.22 -26.26 -36.89
CA GLN A 330 1.67 -26.64 -38.19
C GLN A 330 2.14 -25.71 -39.31
N HIS A 331 2.08 -24.39 -39.09
CA HIS A 331 2.60 -23.41 -40.05
C HIS A 331 4.09 -23.64 -40.35
N LYS A 332 4.91 -23.95 -39.34
CA LYS A 332 6.33 -24.31 -39.51
C LYS A 332 6.54 -25.54 -40.40
N ARG A 333 5.56 -26.46 -40.46
CA ARG A 333 5.63 -27.68 -41.28
C ARG A 333 5.08 -27.49 -42.69
N THR A 334 4.04 -26.69 -42.87
CA THR A 334 3.29 -26.61 -44.13
C THR A 334 3.51 -25.31 -44.91
N GLY A 335 3.91 -24.22 -44.26
CA GLY A 335 4.05 -22.89 -44.90
C GLY A 335 2.73 -22.25 -45.34
N ASP A 336 1.57 -22.76 -44.90
CA ASP A 336 0.25 -22.32 -45.34
C ASP A 336 -0.09 -20.88 -44.89
N PRO A 337 -0.35 -19.94 -45.82
CA PRO A 337 -0.75 -18.56 -45.51
C PRO A 337 -2.03 -18.42 -44.67
N ALA A 338 -2.96 -19.38 -44.75
CA ALA A 338 -4.18 -19.37 -43.94
C ALA A 338 -3.87 -19.57 -42.44
N LEU A 339 -2.88 -20.42 -42.12
CA LEU A 339 -2.41 -20.63 -40.75
C LEU A 339 -1.71 -19.38 -40.18
N LEU A 340 -1.01 -18.61 -41.02
CA LEU A 340 -0.42 -17.33 -40.62
C LEU A 340 -1.48 -16.29 -40.25
N THR A 341 -2.59 -16.25 -41.00
CA THR A 341 -3.73 -15.38 -40.71
C THR A 341 -4.39 -15.77 -39.38
N SER A 342 -4.59 -17.08 -39.16
CA SER A 342 -5.12 -17.63 -37.90
C SER A 342 -4.22 -17.31 -36.70
N LEU A 343 -2.90 -17.49 -36.85
CA LEU A 343 -1.91 -17.11 -35.83
C LEU A 343 -1.99 -15.62 -35.45
N THR A 344 -2.17 -14.76 -36.45
CA THR A 344 -2.28 -13.32 -36.23
C THR A 344 -3.55 -12.98 -35.44
N ALA A 345 -4.66 -13.63 -35.74
CA ALA A 345 -5.92 -13.49 -35.00
C ALA A 345 -5.81 -14.01 -33.55
N LEU A 346 -5.21 -15.18 -33.33
CA LEU A 346 -5.00 -15.75 -32.00
C LEU A 346 -4.09 -14.87 -31.13
N ARG A 347 -2.97 -14.38 -31.70
CA ARG A 347 -2.06 -13.45 -31.02
C ARG A 347 -2.76 -12.13 -30.68
N ARG A 348 -3.64 -11.62 -31.55
CA ARG A 348 -4.46 -10.42 -31.29
C ARG A 348 -5.45 -10.66 -30.15
N SER A 349 -6.17 -11.78 -30.15
CA SER A 349 -7.11 -12.15 -29.08
C SER A 349 -6.39 -12.23 -27.72
N LEU A 350 -5.21 -12.85 -27.68
CA LEU A 350 -4.37 -12.89 -26.49
C LEU A 350 -3.95 -11.48 -26.05
N ALA A 351 -3.53 -10.63 -26.99
CA ALA A 351 -3.14 -9.24 -26.71
C ALA A 351 -4.30 -8.41 -26.15
N ASP A 352 -5.52 -8.54 -26.70
CA ASP A 352 -6.71 -7.83 -26.23
C ASP A 352 -7.13 -8.26 -24.82
N LEU A 353 -7.03 -9.57 -24.53
CA LEU A 353 -7.32 -10.11 -23.21
C LEU A 353 -6.27 -9.66 -22.17
N MET A 354 -4.99 -9.58 -22.57
CA MET A 354 -3.94 -8.98 -21.74
C MET A 354 -4.17 -7.48 -21.53
N HIS A 355 -4.53 -6.73 -22.57
CA HIS A 355 -4.83 -5.30 -22.50
C HIS A 355 -5.97 -5.02 -21.50
N THR A 356 -7.05 -5.80 -21.57
CA THR A 356 -8.17 -5.72 -20.62
C THR A 356 -7.73 -6.00 -19.17
N ARG A 357 -6.84 -6.98 -18.97
CA ARG A 357 -6.25 -7.27 -17.65
C ARG A 357 -5.43 -6.09 -17.13
N HIS A 358 -4.65 -5.44 -17.98
CA HIS A 358 -3.85 -4.27 -17.63
C HIS A 358 -4.73 -3.06 -17.28
N HIS A 359 -5.77 -2.79 -18.07
CA HIS A 359 -6.73 -1.73 -17.79
C HIS A 359 -7.43 -1.92 -16.44
N ARG A 360 -7.88 -3.15 -16.12
CA ARG A 360 -8.49 -3.48 -14.82
C ARG A 360 -7.52 -3.37 -13.64
N ALA A 361 -6.25 -3.75 -13.82
CA ALA A 361 -5.23 -3.56 -12.78
C ALA A 361 -4.93 -2.06 -12.54
N LEU A 362 -5.00 -1.24 -13.60
CA LEU A 362 -4.86 0.21 -13.53
C LEU A 362 -6.07 0.84 -12.80
N LEU A 363 -7.31 0.43 -13.13
CA LEU A 363 -8.54 0.85 -12.44
C LEU A 363 -8.51 0.53 -10.93
N ARG A 364 -8.01 -0.65 -10.55
CA ARG A 364 -7.77 -1.01 -9.13
C ARG A 364 -6.78 -0.07 -8.44
N SER A 365 -5.79 0.44 -9.18
CA SER A 365 -4.86 1.45 -8.68
C SER A 365 -5.45 2.87 -8.70
N GLN A 366 -6.44 3.15 -9.55
CA GLN A 366 -7.18 4.42 -9.64
C GLN A 366 -8.19 4.59 -8.49
N ALA A 367 -8.81 3.51 -8.01
CA ALA A 367 -9.79 3.53 -6.92
C ALA A 367 -9.18 3.78 -5.50
N PHE A 368 -7.91 4.19 -5.44
CA PHE A 368 -7.27 4.79 -4.27
C PHE A 368 -7.22 6.33 -4.38
N PHE A 369 -7.40 6.91 -5.58
CA PHE A 369 -6.98 8.29 -5.89
C PHE A 369 -7.97 9.13 -6.72
N HIS A 370 -9.26 8.81 -6.80
CA HIS A 370 -10.18 9.53 -7.70
C HIS A 370 -10.28 11.05 -7.39
N VAL A 371 -9.58 11.87 -8.18
CA VAL A 371 -9.87 13.27 -8.50
C VAL A 371 -9.41 13.47 -9.96
N HIS A 372 -10.36 13.61 -10.87
CA HIS A 372 -10.32 14.22 -12.20
C HIS A 372 -9.13 13.94 -13.15
N GLY A 373 -9.43 13.31 -14.29
CA GLY A 373 -8.55 13.34 -15.47
C GLY A 373 -8.81 12.21 -16.45
N ASN A 374 -9.51 12.51 -17.55
CA ASN A 374 -9.49 11.66 -18.73
C ASN A 374 -8.08 11.73 -19.38
N LYS A 375 -7.54 10.55 -19.68
CA LYS A 375 -6.29 10.24 -20.43
C LYS A 375 -4.97 10.04 -19.66
N SER A 376 -4.36 8.88 -19.99
CA SER A 376 -2.95 8.45 -19.88
C SER A 376 -2.48 7.72 -18.59
N GLY A 377 -2.51 6.38 -18.63
CA GLY A 377 -1.95 5.50 -17.58
C GLY A 377 -0.46 5.71 -17.26
N ARG A 378 0.30 6.39 -18.13
CA ARG A 378 1.71 6.77 -17.88
C ARG A 378 1.85 7.85 -16.81
N LEU A 379 1.03 8.90 -16.86
CA LEU A 379 1.08 9.99 -15.88
C LEU A 379 0.74 9.47 -14.49
N LEU A 380 -0.31 8.66 -14.41
CA LEU A 380 -0.73 8.00 -13.18
C LEU A 380 0.36 7.08 -12.62
N ALA A 381 1.00 6.25 -13.45
CA ALA A 381 2.13 5.43 -13.01
C ALA A 381 3.33 6.26 -12.50
N ARG A 382 3.61 7.47 -13.05
CA ARG A 382 4.61 8.42 -12.49
C ARG A 382 4.21 8.85 -11.09
N GLN A 383 2.98 9.31 -10.94
CA GLN A 383 2.46 9.80 -9.67
C GLN A 383 2.43 8.70 -8.60
N LEU A 384 2.10 7.46 -8.99
CA LEU A 384 2.11 6.30 -8.10
C LEU A 384 3.51 5.91 -7.62
N ALA A 385 4.50 5.87 -8.52
CA ALA A 385 5.88 5.57 -8.16
C ALA A 385 6.48 6.67 -7.26
N LYS A 386 6.25 7.95 -7.63
CA LYS A 386 6.69 9.11 -6.83
C LYS A 386 6.06 9.10 -5.43
N ARG A 387 4.75 8.82 -5.32
CA ARG A 387 4.06 8.69 -4.02
C ARG A 387 4.55 7.48 -3.23
N ARG A 388 4.73 6.30 -3.84
CA ARG A 388 5.27 5.12 -3.15
C ARG A 388 6.66 5.37 -2.58
N ALA A 389 7.56 5.97 -3.37
CA ALA A 389 8.88 6.37 -2.89
C ALA A 389 8.78 7.40 -1.75
N ALA A 390 7.88 8.38 -1.87
CA ALA A 390 7.65 9.38 -0.83
C ALA A 390 7.00 8.84 0.46
N THR A 391 6.29 7.72 0.41
CA THR A 391 5.64 7.08 1.58
C THR A 391 6.43 5.89 2.12
N TYR A 392 7.47 5.43 1.43
CA TYR A 392 8.29 4.33 1.89
C TYR A 392 9.06 4.73 3.16
N ILE A 393 9.09 3.83 4.13
CA ILE A 393 9.79 4.00 5.42
C ILE A 393 11.00 3.06 5.40
N PRO A 394 12.20 3.55 5.06
CA PRO A 394 13.39 2.72 4.93
C PRO A 394 14.00 2.37 6.30
N THR A 395 13.87 3.27 7.27
CA THR A 395 14.43 3.15 8.61
C THR A 395 13.52 3.84 9.63
N ILE A 396 13.58 3.41 10.88
CA ILE A 396 12.86 4.05 11.99
C ILE A 396 13.65 3.89 13.29
N ARG A 397 13.57 4.86 14.20
CA ARG A 397 14.12 4.77 15.54
C ARG A 397 13.11 4.19 16.52
N ASP A 398 13.55 3.29 17.38
CA ASP A 398 12.75 2.82 18.51
C ASP A 398 12.75 3.84 19.67
N LYS A 399 12.01 3.53 20.74
CA LYS A 399 11.93 4.37 21.95
C LYS A 399 13.28 4.58 22.65
N LYS A 400 14.25 3.69 22.45
CA LYS A 400 15.60 3.76 23.02
C LYS A 400 16.57 4.54 22.11
N GLY A 401 16.12 4.99 20.94
CA GLY A 401 16.91 5.72 19.96
C GLY A 401 17.65 4.85 18.94
N ASN A 402 17.51 3.52 19.01
CA ASN A 402 18.19 2.60 18.09
C ASN A 402 17.53 2.65 16.71
N LEU A 403 18.36 2.73 15.66
CA LEU A 403 17.90 2.78 14.28
C LEU A 403 17.68 1.37 13.70
N HIS A 404 16.44 1.07 13.32
CA HIS A 404 16.04 -0.20 12.72
C HIS A 404 15.92 -0.09 11.20
N HIS A 405 16.40 -1.10 10.49
CA HIS A 405 16.38 -1.18 9.02
C HIS A 405 15.71 -2.48 8.51
N LEU A 406 15.50 -3.47 9.39
CA LEU A 406 14.77 -4.70 9.02
C LEU A 406 13.27 -4.43 8.99
N PRO A 407 12.53 -4.88 7.96
CA PRO A 407 11.08 -4.65 7.88
C PRO A 407 10.29 -5.12 9.11
N THR A 408 10.67 -6.26 9.71
CA THR A 408 10.04 -6.79 10.93
C THR A 408 10.25 -5.88 12.13
N GLN A 409 11.47 -5.36 12.32
CA GLN A 409 11.80 -4.42 13.39
C GLN A 409 11.11 -3.07 13.17
N ILE A 410 11.11 -2.55 11.94
CA ILE A 410 10.39 -1.30 11.60
C ILE A 410 8.90 -1.44 11.90
N MET A 411 8.27 -2.54 11.49
CA MET A 411 6.86 -2.82 11.78
C MET A 411 6.59 -2.91 13.27
N GLN A 412 7.49 -3.56 14.03
CA GLN A 412 7.35 -3.67 15.48
C GLN A 412 7.52 -2.32 16.18
N SER A 413 8.55 -1.53 15.85
CA SER A 413 8.76 -0.19 16.43
C SER A 413 7.59 0.76 16.15
N ILE A 414 7.02 0.71 14.95
CA ILE A 414 5.82 1.47 14.59
C ILE A 414 4.60 0.99 15.39
N LYS A 415 4.39 -0.33 15.49
CA LYS A 415 3.31 -0.92 16.29
C LYS A 415 3.42 -0.48 17.75
N ASP A 416 4.59 -0.60 18.36
CA ASP A 416 4.84 -0.27 19.76
C ASP A 416 4.61 1.22 20.05
N TYR A 417 5.06 2.08 19.14
CA TYR A 417 4.83 3.51 19.22
C TYR A 417 3.33 3.85 19.20
N TYR A 418 2.57 3.35 18.22
CA TYR A 418 1.14 3.66 18.11
C TYR A 418 0.31 2.97 19.20
N THR A 419 0.68 1.76 19.63
CA THR A 419 0.06 1.09 20.78
C THR A 419 0.21 1.96 22.03
N SER A 420 1.39 2.54 22.28
CA SER A 420 1.59 3.44 23.42
C SER A 420 0.92 4.80 23.23
N LEU A 421 0.81 5.30 22.01
CA LEU A 421 0.12 6.58 21.73
C LEU A 421 -1.38 6.49 22.08
N TYR A 422 -2.02 5.36 21.78
CA TYR A 422 -3.45 5.13 22.00
C TYR A 422 -3.77 4.43 23.33
N ALA A 423 -2.76 4.18 24.19
CA ALA A 423 -2.97 3.63 25.52
C ALA A 423 -3.49 4.70 26.50
N VAL A 424 -4.17 4.27 27.56
CA VAL A 424 -4.49 5.14 28.70
C VAL A 424 -3.20 5.32 29.53
N PRO A 425 -2.75 6.56 29.80
CA PRO A 425 -1.57 6.77 30.64
C PRO A 425 -1.75 6.16 32.04
N GLY A 426 -0.74 5.44 32.52
CA GLY A 426 -0.64 5.01 33.91
C GLY A 426 -1.51 3.83 34.35
N SER A 427 -2.41 3.31 33.51
CA SER A 427 -3.33 2.19 33.83
C SER A 427 -3.86 2.24 35.28
N PRO A 428 -4.65 3.26 35.64
CA PRO A 428 -5.09 3.47 37.02
C PRO A 428 -5.90 2.29 37.54
N THR A 429 -5.85 2.06 38.86
CA THR A 429 -6.77 1.11 39.53
C THR A 429 -8.22 1.58 39.37
N GLU A 430 -9.20 0.70 39.60
CA GLU A 430 -10.61 1.08 39.47
C GLU A 430 -11.00 2.18 40.47
N GLU A 431 -10.43 2.19 41.68
CA GLU A 431 -10.65 3.25 42.67
C GLU A 431 -10.08 4.58 42.18
N ALA A 432 -8.86 4.58 41.65
CA ALA A 432 -8.24 5.76 41.08
C ALA A 432 -9.04 6.28 39.87
N ARG A 433 -9.57 5.38 39.05
CA ARG A 433 -10.42 5.73 37.91
C ARG A 433 -11.76 6.33 38.36
N ALA A 434 -12.36 5.81 39.42
CA ALA A 434 -13.56 6.38 40.02
C ALA A 434 -13.32 7.80 40.54
N GLN A 435 -12.20 8.03 41.21
CA GLN A 435 -11.81 9.37 41.66
C GLN A 435 -11.58 10.33 40.49
N ILE A 436 -10.88 9.89 39.45
CA ILE A 436 -10.69 10.68 38.22
C ILE A 436 -12.04 11.07 37.60
N ARG A 437 -13.01 10.16 37.54
CA ARG A 437 -14.36 10.47 37.04
C ARG A 437 -15.06 11.52 37.88
N LEU A 438 -14.95 11.44 39.20
CA LEU A 438 -15.50 12.44 40.11
C LEU A 438 -14.85 13.81 39.92
N ASP A 439 -13.53 13.86 39.77
CA ASP A 439 -12.78 15.10 39.51
C ASP A 439 -13.16 15.74 38.17
N ILE A 440 -13.34 14.91 37.13
CA ILE A 440 -13.85 15.34 35.82
C ILE A 440 -15.24 15.94 35.98
N ASP A 441 -16.14 15.28 36.69
CA ASP A 441 -17.50 15.77 36.92
C ASP A 441 -17.52 17.11 37.66
N ASN A 442 -16.71 17.24 38.71
CA ASN A 442 -16.55 18.49 39.45
C ASN A 442 -16.01 19.61 38.57
N TYR A 443 -14.98 19.33 37.76
CA TYR A 443 -14.39 20.28 36.83
C TYR A 443 -15.42 20.78 35.80
N LEU A 444 -16.14 19.85 35.16
CA LEU A 444 -17.15 20.19 34.14
C LEU A 444 -18.31 20.98 34.74
N THR A 445 -18.79 20.60 35.93
CA THR A 445 -19.87 21.31 36.64
C THR A 445 -19.49 22.76 36.93
N ARG A 446 -18.23 23.03 37.30
CA ARG A 446 -17.75 24.38 37.61
C ARG A 446 -17.60 25.25 36.37
N HIS A 447 -17.08 24.69 35.28
CA HIS A 447 -16.62 25.50 34.15
C HIS A 447 -17.54 25.46 32.92
N LEU A 448 -18.18 24.34 32.62
CA LEU A 448 -18.96 24.18 31.38
C LEU A 448 -20.39 24.69 31.54
N ARG A 449 -20.65 25.92 31.06
CA ARG A 449 -21.96 26.58 31.20
C ARG A 449 -22.90 26.37 30.02
N ARG A 450 -22.35 26.23 28.80
CA ARG A 450 -23.16 26.07 27.57
C ARG A 450 -23.72 24.66 27.51
N LYS A 451 -25.02 24.55 27.22
CA LYS A 451 -25.74 23.28 27.06
C LYS A 451 -26.73 23.41 25.91
N VAL A 452 -27.08 22.29 25.29
CA VAL A 452 -28.23 22.25 24.36
C VAL A 452 -29.53 22.46 25.15
N SER A 453 -30.56 22.99 24.49
CA SER A 453 -31.91 23.02 25.08
C SER A 453 -32.48 21.60 25.19
N ALA A 454 -33.47 21.41 26.06
CA ALA A 454 -34.18 20.13 26.18
C ALA A 454 -34.77 19.69 24.84
N ASP A 455 -35.43 20.61 24.12
CA ASP A 455 -36.01 20.35 22.79
C ASP A 455 -34.95 19.92 21.76
N THR A 456 -33.76 20.53 21.81
CA THR A 456 -32.64 20.16 20.94
C THR A 456 -32.12 18.76 21.30
N ALA A 457 -31.99 18.45 22.58
CA ALA A 457 -31.56 17.13 23.04
C ALA A 457 -32.55 16.05 22.59
N GLU A 458 -33.85 16.28 22.74
CA GLU A 458 -34.90 15.37 22.28
C GLU A 458 -34.88 15.19 20.76
N LEU A 459 -34.70 16.27 20.00
CA LEU A 459 -34.60 16.22 18.54
C LEU A 459 -33.40 15.39 18.07
N LEU A 460 -32.25 15.55 18.73
CA LEU A 460 -31.02 14.82 18.43
C LEU A 460 -31.12 13.32 18.76
N ASP A 461 -31.97 12.96 19.72
CA ASP A 461 -32.22 11.60 20.19
C ASP A 461 -33.32 10.85 19.41
N LYS A 462 -33.90 11.44 18.36
CA LYS A 462 -34.83 10.71 17.48
C LYS A 462 -34.10 9.58 16.74
N PRO A 463 -34.74 8.45 16.41
CA PRO A 463 -34.11 7.40 15.59
C PRO A 463 -33.58 7.93 14.25
N ILE A 464 -32.50 7.33 13.74
CA ILE A 464 -31.97 7.64 12.40
C ILE A 464 -32.99 7.24 11.34
N THR A 465 -33.22 8.13 10.38
CA THR A 465 -34.17 7.92 9.29
C THR A 465 -33.47 7.47 8.00
N GLY A 466 -34.25 6.89 7.08
CA GLY A 466 -33.77 6.53 5.74
C GLY A 466 -33.34 7.75 4.91
N GLU A 467 -33.93 8.93 5.16
CA GLU A 467 -33.56 10.18 4.50
C GLU A 467 -32.16 10.62 4.91
N GLU A 468 -31.84 10.58 6.20
CA GLU A 468 -30.51 10.91 6.71
C GLU A 468 -29.45 9.96 6.17
N LEU A 469 -29.75 8.65 6.10
CA LEU A 469 -28.87 7.67 5.50
C LEU A 469 -28.66 7.94 4.00
N SER A 470 -29.73 8.23 3.27
CA SER A 470 -29.68 8.58 1.84
C SER A 470 -28.80 9.81 1.59
N LEU A 471 -28.99 10.87 2.39
CA LEU A 471 -28.19 12.10 2.32
C LEU A 471 -26.71 11.82 2.65
N ALA A 472 -26.43 11.02 3.67
CA ALA A 472 -25.07 10.64 4.04
C ALA A 472 -24.35 9.84 2.94
N ILE A 473 -25.04 8.91 2.28
CA ILE A 473 -24.52 8.11 1.16
C ILE A 473 -24.28 8.99 -0.07
N LYS A 474 -25.27 9.81 -0.46
CA LYS A 474 -25.18 10.69 -1.63
C LYS A 474 -24.03 11.69 -1.52
N SER A 475 -23.90 12.33 -0.36
CA SER A 475 -22.85 13.31 -0.06
C SER A 475 -21.46 12.69 0.15
N THR A 476 -21.33 11.36 0.18
CA THR A 476 -20.02 10.71 0.33
C THR A 476 -19.43 10.33 -1.03
N GLN A 477 -18.21 10.81 -1.28
CA GLN A 477 -17.53 10.59 -2.55
C GLN A 477 -17.23 9.09 -2.78
N SER A 478 -17.55 8.61 -3.97
CA SER A 478 -17.19 7.25 -4.41
C SER A 478 -15.70 7.20 -4.83
N GLY A 479 -15.05 6.05 -4.66
CA GLY A 479 -13.66 5.84 -5.10
C GLY A 479 -12.58 6.15 -4.05
N LYS A 480 -12.96 6.38 -2.78
CA LYS A 480 -12.03 6.36 -1.64
C LYS A 480 -11.74 4.93 -1.18
N CYS A 481 -10.63 4.74 -0.47
CA CYS A 481 -10.23 3.43 0.04
C CYS A 481 -11.17 2.97 1.18
N PRO A 482 -11.71 1.73 1.12
CA PRO A 482 -12.52 1.18 2.20
C PRO A 482 -11.67 0.82 3.43
N GLY A 483 -12.36 0.52 4.53
CA GLY A 483 -11.75 -0.02 5.74
C GLY A 483 -11.35 -1.50 5.61
N PRO A 484 -11.03 -2.16 6.73
CA PRO A 484 -10.65 -3.57 6.74
C PRO A 484 -11.65 -4.56 6.14
N ASP A 485 -12.94 -4.25 6.14
CA ASP A 485 -13.99 -5.12 5.58
C ASP A 485 -13.91 -5.23 4.05
N GLY A 486 -13.29 -4.26 3.39
CA GLY A 486 -13.09 -4.22 1.96
C GLY A 486 -14.30 -3.72 1.14
N PHE A 487 -15.39 -3.27 1.77
CA PHE A 487 -16.59 -2.80 1.06
C PHE A 487 -16.50 -1.30 0.73
N PRO A 488 -16.41 -0.91 -0.56
CA PRO A 488 -16.33 0.50 -0.98
C PRO A 488 -17.69 1.20 -0.91
N MET A 489 -17.71 2.53 -0.87
CA MET A 489 -18.96 3.32 -0.86
C MET A 489 -19.90 3.02 -2.05
N ARG A 490 -19.36 2.54 -3.18
CA ARG A 490 -20.18 2.12 -4.34
C ARG A 490 -21.10 0.92 -4.01
N TYR A 491 -20.67 0.01 -3.13
CA TYR A 491 -21.51 -1.10 -2.67
C TYR A 491 -22.79 -0.58 -2.02
N TYR A 492 -22.66 0.34 -1.06
CA TYR A 492 -23.80 0.95 -0.36
C TYR A 492 -24.70 1.78 -1.28
N LYS A 493 -24.14 2.39 -2.34
CA LYS A 493 -24.92 3.11 -3.35
C LYS A 493 -25.74 2.18 -4.24
N HIS A 494 -25.19 1.03 -4.64
CA HIS A 494 -25.87 0.09 -5.54
C HIS A 494 -26.96 -0.73 -4.84
N PHE A 495 -26.74 -1.11 -3.58
CA PHE A 495 -27.67 -1.95 -2.81
C PHE A 495 -28.42 -1.15 -1.73
N PHE A 496 -28.61 0.16 -1.94
CA PHE A 496 -29.21 1.05 -0.93
C PHE A 496 -30.59 0.56 -0.47
N ASP A 497 -31.43 0.16 -1.41
CA ASP A 497 -32.79 -0.32 -1.18
C ASP A 497 -32.83 -1.59 -0.33
N VAL A 498 -31.93 -2.54 -0.57
CA VAL A 498 -31.81 -3.77 0.24
C VAL A 498 -31.18 -3.47 1.59
N LEU A 499 -30.10 -2.68 1.62
CA LEU A 499 -29.29 -2.47 2.83
C LEU A 499 -29.93 -1.49 3.81
N SER A 500 -30.69 -0.50 3.34
CA SER A 500 -31.19 0.60 4.17
C SER A 500 -32.03 0.13 5.37
N PRO A 501 -33.06 -0.74 5.21
CA PRO A 501 -33.86 -1.20 6.36
C PRO A 501 -33.01 -1.92 7.41
N HIS A 502 -32.06 -2.76 6.97
CA HIS A 502 -31.19 -3.53 7.87
C HIS A 502 -30.11 -2.67 8.52
N PHE A 503 -29.58 -1.66 7.81
CA PHE A 503 -28.69 -0.67 8.37
C PHE A 503 -29.40 0.10 9.49
N LEU A 504 -30.59 0.64 9.22
CA LEU A 504 -31.34 1.41 10.22
C LEU A 504 -31.66 0.55 11.44
N ARG A 505 -32.09 -0.70 11.25
CA ARG A 505 -32.33 -1.64 12.35
C ARG A 505 -31.07 -1.91 13.17
N ALA A 506 -29.94 -2.16 12.51
CA ALA A 506 -28.67 -2.41 13.18
C ALA A 506 -28.17 -1.21 13.97
N PHE A 507 -28.09 -0.05 13.33
CA PHE A 507 -27.45 1.13 13.90
C PHE A 507 -28.34 1.88 14.91
N ASN A 508 -29.66 1.89 14.74
CA ASN A 508 -30.57 2.45 15.77
C ASN A 508 -30.62 1.59 17.03
N SER A 509 -30.34 0.28 16.93
CA SER A 509 -30.31 -0.65 18.08
C SER A 509 -29.03 -0.54 18.94
N LEU A 510 -28.03 0.23 18.50
CA LEU A 510 -26.73 0.30 19.17
C LEU A 510 -26.86 0.99 20.52
N HIS A 511 -26.24 0.38 21.52
CA HIS A 511 -26.11 0.91 22.87
C HIS A 511 -24.74 0.54 23.44
N GLU A 512 -24.32 1.15 24.56
CA GLU A 512 -23.03 0.81 25.20
C GLU A 512 -22.92 -0.69 25.50
N THR A 513 -24.00 -1.27 26.01
CA THR A 513 -24.10 -2.70 26.36
C THR A 513 -24.39 -3.61 25.18
N LYS A 514 -24.66 -3.04 24.00
CA LYS A 514 -24.92 -3.76 22.73
C LYS A 514 -24.19 -3.05 21.57
N PRO A 515 -22.84 -3.00 21.59
CA PRO A 515 -22.08 -2.31 20.56
C PRO A 515 -22.02 -3.15 19.27
N LEU A 516 -21.44 -2.57 18.21
CA LEU A 516 -21.04 -3.35 17.04
C LEU A 516 -20.00 -4.41 17.46
N PRO A 517 -19.96 -5.57 16.80
CA PRO A 517 -18.87 -6.53 16.99
C PRO A 517 -17.50 -5.86 16.80
N THR A 518 -16.52 -6.21 17.65
CA THR A 518 -15.20 -5.56 17.71
C THR A 518 -14.48 -5.46 16.36
N GLN A 519 -14.64 -6.47 15.51
CA GLN A 519 -14.01 -6.51 14.18
C GLN A 519 -14.55 -5.41 13.23
N SER A 520 -15.80 -4.99 13.43
CA SER A 520 -16.47 -3.92 12.66
C SER A 520 -15.85 -2.55 12.94
N LEU A 521 -15.31 -2.37 14.15
CA LEU A 521 -14.67 -1.13 14.60
C LEU A 521 -13.16 -1.12 14.34
N MET A 522 -12.61 -2.18 13.72
CA MET A 522 -11.20 -2.22 13.37
C MET A 522 -10.85 -1.16 12.31
N ALA A 523 -9.73 -0.47 12.49
CA ALA A 523 -9.20 0.50 11.53
C ALA A 523 -7.88 0.02 10.90
N ASN A 524 -7.70 0.33 9.61
CA ASN A 524 -6.37 0.28 8.99
C ASN A 524 -5.74 1.68 9.06
N ILE A 525 -4.64 1.84 9.80
CA ILE A 525 -3.91 3.11 9.88
C ILE A 525 -2.91 3.18 8.73
N VAL A 526 -2.98 4.25 7.95
CA VAL A 526 -1.99 4.58 6.91
C VAL A 526 -1.16 5.77 7.36
N LEU A 527 0.16 5.66 7.22
CA LEU A 527 1.10 6.69 7.65
C LEU A 527 1.37 7.70 6.53
N ILE A 528 1.16 8.98 6.80
CA ILE A 528 1.50 10.09 5.90
C ILE A 528 2.65 10.89 6.52
N PRO A 529 3.81 11.02 5.85
CA PRO A 529 4.92 11.80 6.40
C PRO A 529 4.57 13.28 6.53
N LYS A 530 4.98 13.91 7.63
CA LYS A 530 4.94 15.36 7.82
C LYS A 530 6.06 16.01 7.02
N GLU A 531 5.74 17.12 6.37
CA GLU A 531 6.71 17.89 5.59
C GLU A 531 7.78 18.51 6.52
N GLY A 532 9.05 18.47 6.10
CA GLY A 532 10.18 19.04 6.85
C GLY A 532 10.54 18.36 8.17
N LYS A 533 9.95 17.20 8.51
CA LYS A 533 10.26 16.46 9.75
C LYS A 533 11.16 15.25 9.49
N ASP A 534 11.98 14.89 10.48
CA ASP A 534 12.88 13.74 10.43
C ASP A 534 12.10 12.44 10.24
N ARG A 535 12.32 11.77 9.11
CA ARG A 535 11.61 10.56 8.70
C ARG A 535 12.01 9.32 9.50
N GLU A 536 13.08 9.39 10.28
CA GLU A 536 13.48 8.30 11.19
C GLU A 536 12.62 8.27 12.46
N GLN A 537 11.84 9.32 12.75
CA GLN A 537 11.01 9.40 13.96
C GLN A 537 9.56 8.97 13.68
N CYS A 538 9.00 8.09 14.51
CA CYS A 538 7.59 7.70 14.40
C CYS A 538 6.63 8.90 14.54
N SER A 539 7.00 9.91 15.33
CA SER A 539 6.21 11.14 15.54
C SER A 539 6.12 12.04 14.30
N SER A 540 6.97 11.81 13.30
CA SER A 540 6.97 12.52 12.02
C SER A 540 5.91 12.01 11.04
N TYR A 541 5.12 11.00 11.41
CA TYR A 541 4.06 10.45 10.57
C TYR A 541 2.67 10.77 11.15
N ARG A 542 1.74 11.17 10.28
CA ARG A 542 0.32 11.36 10.59
C ARG A 542 -0.42 10.03 10.40
N PRO A 543 -1.10 9.49 11.43
CA PRO A 543 -1.90 8.28 11.30
C PRO A 543 -3.28 8.60 10.69
N ILE A 544 -3.57 8.10 9.49
CA ILE A 544 -4.92 8.20 8.91
C ILE A 544 -5.67 6.88 9.10
N SER A 545 -6.76 6.92 9.87
CA SER A 545 -7.61 5.75 10.12
C SER A 545 -8.57 5.50 8.96
N LEU A 546 -8.36 4.42 8.23
CA LEU A 546 -9.31 3.91 7.25
C LEU A 546 -10.35 3.03 7.95
N LEU A 547 -11.49 3.64 8.31
CA LEU A 547 -12.65 2.94 8.88
C LEU A 547 -13.51 2.28 7.79
N ASN A 548 -14.25 1.25 8.19
CA ASN A 548 -15.30 0.61 7.38
C ASN A 548 -16.35 1.66 6.95
N CYS A 549 -16.90 1.50 5.75
CA CYS A 549 -17.74 2.54 5.14
C CYS A 549 -19.08 2.72 5.87
N ASP A 550 -19.67 1.65 6.40
CA ASP A 550 -20.87 1.69 7.24
C ASP A 550 -20.65 2.47 8.54
N VAL A 551 -19.54 2.23 9.25
CA VAL A 551 -19.14 2.99 10.44
C VAL A 551 -18.92 4.47 10.11
N LYS A 552 -18.33 4.77 8.94
CA LYS A 552 -18.19 6.15 8.46
C LYS A 552 -19.55 6.80 8.15
N LEU A 553 -20.48 6.07 7.55
CA LEU A 553 -21.83 6.57 7.28
C LEU A 553 -22.54 6.91 8.58
N PHE A 554 -22.51 6.00 9.55
CA PHE A 554 -23.10 6.24 10.87
C PHE A 554 -22.48 7.47 11.58
N ALA A 555 -21.15 7.54 11.64
CA ALA A 555 -20.46 8.69 12.21
C ALA A 555 -20.78 10.00 11.47
N LYS A 556 -20.98 9.95 10.15
CA LYS A 556 -21.37 11.12 9.34
C LYS A 556 -22.79 11.59 9.64
N ILE A 557 -23.74 10.66 9.82
CA ILE A 557 -25.12 10.99 10.21
C ILE A 557 -25.12 11.73 11.54
N ILE A 558 -24.44 11.17 12.55
CA ILE A 558 -24.29 11.81 13.87
C ILE A 558 -23.66 13.20 13.76
N ALA A 559 -22.58 13.34 12.98
CA ALA A 559 -21.92 14.63 12.78
C ALA A 559 -22.84 15.65 12.09
N THR A 560 -23.65 15.20 11.11
CA THR A 560 -24.60 16.04 10.39
C THR A 560 -25.71 16.55 11.31
N ARG A 561 -26.20 15.70 12.22
CA ARG A 561 -27.16 16.09 13.27
C ARG A 561 -26.60 17.13 14.23
N LEU A 562 -25.35 16.98 14.64
CA LEU A 562 -24.71 17.87 15.61
C LEU A 562 -24.35 19.24 15.03
N ASN A 563 -23.91 19.29 13.76
CA ASN A 563 -23.36 20.49 13.12
C ASN A 563 -24.15 21.79 13.33
N PRO A 564 -25.50 21.82 13.15
CA PRO A 564 -26.29 23.03 13.34
C PRO A 564 -26.20 23.64 14.76
N TYR A 565 -25.91 22.80 15.77
CA TYR A 565 -25.89 23.19 17.18
C TYR A 565 -24.48 23.47 17.70
N ILE A 566 -23.42 23.09 16.97
CA ILE A 566 -22.04 23.36 17.38
C ILE A 566 -21.78 24.85 17.67
N PRO A 567 -22.27 25.81 16.86
CA PRO A 567 -22.00 27.23 17.12
C PRO A 567 -22.59 27.76 18.45
N SER A 568 -23.66 27.15 18.98
CA SER A 568 -24.24 27.54 20.28
C SER A 568 -23.51 26.91 21.46
N LEU A 569 -22.83 25.77 21.25
CA LEU A 569 -22.05 25.07 22.27
C LEU A 569 -20.61 25.57 22.38
N ILE A 570 -20.06 26.17 21.32
CA ILE A 570 -18.67 26.60 21.23
C ILE A 570 -18.58 28.13 21.16
N HIS A 571 -17.80 28.73 22.06
CA HIS A 571 -17.58 30.18 22.06
C HIS A 571 -16.91 30.71 20.77
N LEU A 572 -17.09 32.01 20.48
CA LEU A 572 -16.70 32.70 19.23
C LEU A 572 -15.20 32.86 18.98
N ASP A 573 -14.33 32.39 19.86
CA ASP A 573 -12.85 32.38 19.68
C ASP A 573 -12.31 31.04 19.21
N GLN A 574 -13.06 29.96 19.40
CA GLN A 574 -12.75 28.68 18.79
C GLN A 574 -13.35 28.63 17.40
N VAL A 575 -12.48 28.82 16.40
CA VAL A 575 -12.87 28.92 14.99
C VAL A 575 -12.74 27.58 14.26
N GLY A 576 -11.74 26.78 14.60
CA GLY A 576 -11.44 25.52 13.92
C GLY A 576 -12.61 24.54 13.98
N PHE A 577 -12.96 23.96 12.82
CA PHE A 577 -14.01 22.93 12.65
C PHE A 577 -15.44 23.35 13.05
N VAL A 578 -15.68 24.61 13.36
CA VAL A 578 -17.03 25.11 13.62
C VAL A 578 -17.65 25.59 12.30
N PRO A 579 -18.87 25.16 11.94
CA PRO A 579 -19.55 25.63 10.74
C PRO A 579 -19.61 27.17 10.69
N HIS A 580 -19.38 27.72 9.49
CA HIS A 580 -19.41 29.16 9.22
C HIS A 580 -18.32 30.00 9.94
N ARG A 581 -17.27 29.36 10.46
CA ARG A 581 -16.08 30.05 11.01
C ARG A 581 -14.86 29.70 10.18
N GLU A 582 -14.02 30.67 9.85
CA GLU A 582 -12.87 30.50 8.96
C GLU A 582 -11.55 30.86 9.64
N ALA A 583 -10.47 30.16 9.31
CA ALA A 583 -9.15 30.42 9.90
C ALA A 583 -8.66 31.88 9.70
N ARG A 584 -9.14 32.56 8.65
CA ARG A 584 -8.88 33.99 8.42
C ARG A 584 -9.40 34.86 9.57
N ASP A 585 -10.49 34.47 10.22
CA ASP A 585 -11.10 35.21 11.33
C ASP A 585 -10.14 35.30 12.52
N ASN A 586 -9.39 34.21 12.79
CA ASN A 586 -8.34 34.19 13.81
C ASN A 586 -7.13 35.04 13.42
N THR A 587 -6.75 35.04 12.13
CA THR A 587 -5.61 35.82 11.64
C THR A 587 -5.90 37.32 11.74
N ILE A 588 -7.06 37.77 11.23
CA ILE A 588 -7.51 39.16 11.30
C ILE A 588 -7.61 39.62 12.75
N ARG A 589 -8.15 38.76 13.62
CA ARG A 589 -8.27 39.05 15.05
C ARG A 589 -6.91 39.21 15.73
N ALA A 590 -5.95 38.34 15.44
CA ALA A 590 -4.59 38.47 15.97
C ALA A 590 -3.94 39.79 15.50
N LEU A 591 -4.10 40.16 14.23
CA LEU A 591 -3.60 41.42 13.68
C LEU A 591 -4.23 42.63 14.37
N HIS A 592 -5.53 42.62 14.62
CA HIS A 592 -6.21 43.70 15.36
C HIS A 592 -5.69 43.84 16.80
N ILE A 593 -5.43 42.72 17.49
CA ILE A 593 -4.87 42.74 18.85
C ILE A 593 -3.44 43.31 18.84
N ILE A 594 -2.61 42.89 17.88
CA ILE A 594 -1.24 43.41 17.72
C ILE A 594 -1.26 44.90 17.39
N HIS A 595 -2.17 45.35 16.51
CA HIS A 595 -2.31 46.75 16.16
C HIS A 595 -2.76 47.61 17.35
N ALA A 596 -3.64 47.08 18.21
CA ALA A 596 -4.10 47.77 19.42
C ALA A 596 -3.08 47.74 20.57
N ALA A 597 -1.99 46.95 20.45
CA ALA A 597 -1.01 46.75 21.51
C ALA A 597 -0.42 48.05 22.12
N PRO A 598 -0.10 49.11 21.35
CA PRO A 598 0.45 50.34 21.90
C PRO A 598 -0.50 51.05 22.89
N SER A 599 -1.80 50.81 22.79
CA SER A 599 -2.83 51.43 23.62
C SER A 599 -3.17 50.64 24.89
N ILE A 600 -2.51 49.50 25.12
CA ILE A 600 -2.78 48.61 26.26
C ILE A 600 -1.78 48.90 27.39
N GLN A 601 -2.27 49.47 28.50
CA GLN A 601 -1.45 49.67 29.70
C GLN A 601 -1.02 48.33 30.30
N GLY A 602 0.25 48.21 30.67
CA GLY A 602 0.85 46.98 31.22
C GLY A 602 1.50 46.06 30.17
N GLY A 603 1.46 46.42 28.88
CA GLY A 603 2.07 45.66 27.80
C GLY A 603 1.22 44.47 27.31
N LEU A 604 1.65 43.85 26.21
CA LEU A 604 0.96 42.72 25.59
C LEU A 604 1.93 41.55 25.40
N ALA A 605 1.55 40.36 25.84
CA ALA A 605 2.22 39.11 25.51
C ALA A 605 1.32 38.23 24.65
N LEU A 606 1.87 37.64 23.59
CA LEU A 606 1.20 36.64 22.77
C LEU A 606 1.76 35.25 23.09
N LEU A 607 0.91 34.38 23.63
CA LEU A 607 1.27 33.00 23.92
C LEU A 607 0.79 32.08 22.78
N SER A 608 1.72 31.43 22.10
CA SER A 608 1.43 30.40 21.10
C SER A 608 1.64 29.01 21.69
N THR A 609 0.56 28.24 21.77
CA THR A 609 0.58 26.85 22.27
C THR A 609 0.15 25.88 21.17
N ASP A 610 0.69 24.66 21.21
CA ASP A 610 0.27 23.56 20.33
C ASP A 610 -0.03 22.31 21.16
N ALA A 611 -1.12 21.63 20.82
CA ALA A 611 -1.52 20.40 21.49
C ALA A 611 -0.82 19.21 20.82
N GLU A 612 0.13 18.58 21.51
CA GLU A 612 0.85 17.43 20.98
C GLU A 612 -0.13 16.28 20.67
N LYS A 613 -0.30 15.97 19.37
CA LYS A 613 -1.16 14.87 18.87
C LYS A 613 -2.59 14.98 19.39
N ALA A 614 -3.16 16.17 19.24
CA ALA A 614 -4.45 16.58 19.79
C ALA A 614 -5.59 15.56 19.60
N PHE A 615 -5.72 14.95 18.42
CA PHE A 615 -6.76 13.92 18.18
C PHE A 615 -6.45 12.61 18.93
N ASP A 616 -5.20 12.17 18.96
CA ASP A 616 -4.81 10.84 19.46
C ASP A 616 -4.84 10.73 21.00
N ARG A 617 -4.95 11.85 21.73
CA ARG A 617 -4.84 11.90 23.20
C ARG A 617 -6.12 12.28 23.96
N VAL A 618 -7.26 12.44 23.26
CA VAL A 618 -8.55 12.77 23.89
C VAL A 618 -9.07 11.64 24.77
N GLY A 619 -8.94 11.80 26.10
CA GLY A 619 -9.40 10.83 27.09
C GLY A 619 -10.91 10.56 27.01
N TRP A 620 -11.29 9.29 26.91
CA TRP A 620 -12.69 8.91 26.69
C TRP A 620 -13.60 9.17 27.89
N ASP A 621 -13.12 8.92 29.12
CA ASP A 621 -13.89 9.23 30.34
C ASP A 621 -14.22 10.75 30.38
N PHE A 622 -13.27 11.61 30.03
CA PHE A 622 -13.48 13.06 29.93
C PHE A 622 -14.41 13.43 28.77
N LEU A 623 -14.24 12.83 27.60
CA LEU A 623 -15.09 13.07 26.43
C LEU A 623 -16.55 12.74 26.72
N PHE A 624 -16.86 11.56 27.26
CA PHE A 624 -18.23 11.15 27.53
C PHE A 624 -18.88 11.97 28.65
N ALA A 625 -18.12 12.32 29.70
CA ALA A 625 -18.59 13.25 30.72
C ALA A 625 -18.90 14.64 30.12
N THR A 626 -18.04 15.14 29.23
CA THR A 626 -18.27 16.42 28.53
C THR A 626 -19.57 16.39 27.71
N LEU A 627 -19.80 15.34 26.92
CA LEU A 627 -21.04 15.18 26.14
C LEU A 627 -22.29 15.13 27.02
N ARG A 628 -22.20 14.50 28.20
CA ARG A 628 -23.28 14.50 29.19
C ARG A 628 -23.53 15.90 29.76
N HIS A 629 -22.49 16.63 30.16
CA HIS A 629 -22.63 17.98 30.71
C HIS A 629 -23.09 19.02 29.70
N LEU A 630 -22.80 18.83 28.41
CA LEU A 630 -23.37 19.61 27.30
C LEU A 630 -24.88 19.40 27.11
N GLY A 631 -25.49 18.43 27.82
CA GLY A 631 -26.92 18.15 27.76
C GLY A 631 -27.36 17.30 26.57
N LEU A 632 -26.44 16.66 25.84
CA LEU A 632 -26.80 15.77 24.73
C LEU A 632 -27.60 14.58 25.24
N GLY A 633 -28.64 14.16 24.52
CA GLY A 633 -29.54 13.10 24.97
C GLY A 633 -28.88 11.71 25.12
N PRO A 634 -29.46 10.83 25.94
CA PRO A 634 -28.91 9.50 26.22
C PRO A 634 -28.68 8.65 24.96
N LEU A 635 -29.58 8.67 23.98
CA LEU A 635 -29.45 7.82 22.78
C LEU A 635 -28.28 8.26 21.90
N LEU A 636 -28.15 9.57 21.65
CA LEU A 636 -27.02 10.09 20.91
C LEU A 636 -25.70 9.78 21.61
N ARG A 637 -25.64 9.92 22.93
CA ARG A 637 -24.45 9.57 23.72
C ARG A 637 -24.13 8.08 23.61
N SER A 638 -25.12 7.19 23.69
CA SER A 638 -24.89 5.74 23.58
C SER A 638 -24.40 5.34 22.19
N TRP A 639 -24.87 6.00 21.13
CA TRP A 639 -24.36 5.79 19.77
C TRP A 639 -22.91 6.23 19.61
N ILE A 640 -22.55 7.41 20.15
CA ILE A 640 -21.17 7.87 20.15
C ILE A 640 -20.31 6.88 20.96
N GLN A 641 -20.76 6.46 22.14
CA GLN A 641 -20.03 5.52 22.99
C GLN A 641 -19.83 4.15 22.32
N ALA A 642 -20.85 3.61 21.67
CA ALA A 642 -20.77 2.37 20.91
C ALA A 642 -19.70 2.41 19.80
N LEU A 643 -19.43 3.59 19.22
CA LEU A 643 -18.34 3.74 18.26
C LEU A 643 -16.96 3.57 18.90
N TYR A 644 -16.80 3.81 20.21
CA TYR A 644 -15.54 3.73 20.96
C TYR A 644 -15.47 2.53 21.93
N THR A 645 -16.48 1.65 21.95
CA THR A 645 -16.43 0.41 22.75
C THR A 645 -15.59 -0.67 22.04
N GLY A 646 -14.36 -0.89 22.53
CA GLY A 646 -13.47 -1.95 22.04
C GLY A 646 -12.87 -1.80 20.64
N PRO A 647 -12.60 -0.59 20.08
CA PRO A 647 -11.97 -0.48 18.78
C PRO A 647 -10.53 -0.97 18.78
N SER A 648 -10.09 -1.46 17.63
CA SER A 648 -8.70 -1.86 17.40
C SER A 648 -8.17 -1.24 16.12
N ALA A 649 -6.84 -1.22 15.98
CA ALA A 649 -6.21 -0.79 14.75
C ALA A 649 -4.96 -1.60 14.44
N ARG A 650 -4.55 -1.55 13.19
CA ARG A 650 -3.26 -2.06 12.70
C ARG A 650 -2.68 -1.07 11.71
N VAL A 651 -1.36 -1.00 11.64
CA VAL A 651 -0.67 0.01 10.82
C VAL A 651 -0.18 -0.62 9.52
N CYS A 652 -0.43 0.06 8.39
CA CYS A 652 0.11 -0.28 7.09
C CYS A 652 1.50 0.33 6.94
N VAL A 653 2.54 -0.52 6.92
CA VAL A 653 3.93 -0.15 6.75
C VAL A 653 4.45 -0.79 5.47
N ASN A 654 4.84 0.03 4.50
CA ASN A 654 5.41 -0.41 3.22
C ASN A 654 4.56 -1.48 2.48
N GLY A 655 3.24 -1.45 2.67
CA GLY A 655 2.30 -2.38 2.03
C GLY A 655 1.99 -3.66 2.82
N ALA A 656 2.58 -3.84 4.01
CA ALA A 656 2.25 -4.90 4.96
C ALA A 656 1.54 -4.32 6.19
N PHE A 657 0.73 -5.13 6.86
CA PHE A 657 0.05 -4.73 8.10
C PHE A 657 0.75 -5.32 9.32
N THR A 658 0.89 -4.52 10.38
CA THR A 658 1.22 -5.03 11.72
C THR A 658 0.10 -5.94 12.25
N ASP A 659 0.35 -6.65 13.34
CA ASP A 659 -0.77 -7.19 14.12
C ASP A 659 -1.64 -6.04 14.65
N SER A 660 -2.89 -6.36 14.97
CA SER A 660 -3.80 -5.41 15.59
C SER A 660 -3.43 -5.12 17.04
N PHE A 661 -3.73 -3.91 17.49
CA PHE A 661 -3.65 -3.46 18.87
C PHE A 661 -4.93 -2.70 19.25
N PRO A 662 -5.33 -2.70 20.54
CA PRO A 662 -6.49 -1.94 20.98
C PRO A 662 -6.23 -0.43 20.92
N ILE A 663 -7.28 0.35 20.63
CA ILE A 663 -7.29 1.80 20.83
C ILE A 663 -8.08 2.03 22.12
N CYS A 664 -7.51 2.76 23.08
CA CYS A 664 -8.15 3.06 24.36
C CYS A 664 -8.30 4.56 24.62
N ASN A 665 -7.74 5.39 23.74
CA ASN A 665 -7.70 6.84 23.88
C ASN A 665 -7.75 7.50 22.50
N GLY A 666 -8.17 8.77 22.46
CA GLY A 666 -8.18 9.59 21.25
C GLY A 666 -9.41 9.42 20.37
N THR A 667 -9.52 10.31 19.40
CA THR A 667 -10.53 10.32 18.35
C THR A 667 -9.88 9.96 17.02
N ARG A 668 -10.60 9.25 16.15
CA ARG A 668 -10.01 8.62 14.95
C ARG A 668 -9.79 9.64 13.83
N GLN A 669 -8.53 9.97 13.54
CA GLN A 669 -8.21 10.85 12.42
C GLN A 669 -8.69 10.26 11.08
N GLY A 670 -9.59 10.97 10.40
CA GLY A 670 -10.29 10.49 9.19
C GLY A 670 -11.75 10.06 9.40
N CYS A 671 -12.24 10.07 10.65
CA CYS A 671 -13.66 9.94 10.96
C CYS A 671 -14.37 11.30 10.83
N PRO A 672 -15.56 11.38 10.20
CA PRO A 672 -16.33 12.62 10.08
C PRO A 672 -16.73 13.25 11.41
N LEU A 673 -16.92 12.44 12.45
CA LEU A 673 -17.37 12.87 13.78
C LEU A 673 -16.22 13.39 14.66
N SER A 674 -15.00 12.92 14.45
CA SER A 674 -13.86 13.22 15.33
C SER A 674 -13.50 14.71 15.46
N PRO A 675 -13.57 15.55 14.41
CA PRO A 675 -13.38 16.99 14.56
C PRO A 675 -14.35 17.63 15.56
N LEU A 676 -15.63 17.25 15.51
CA LEU A 676 -16.65 17.78 16.42
C LEU A 676 -16.40 17.33 17.87
N LEU A 677 -16.09 16.05 18.07
CA LEU A 677 -15.78 15.54 19.41
C LEU A 677 -14.53 16.20 20.01
N PHE A 678 -13.51 16.45 19.18
CA PHE A 678 -12.33 17.17 19.62
C PHE A 678 -12.66 18.60 20.08
N ILE A 679 -13.38 19.38 19.28
CA ILE A 679 -13.70 20.76 19.67
C ILE A 679 -14.59 20.83 20.91
N LEU A 680 -15.54 19.90 21.06
CA LEU A 680 -16.40 19.80 22.25
C LEU A 680 -15.59 19.42 23.49
N SER A 681 -14.60 18.52 23.37
CA SER A 681 -13.69 18.18 24.49
C SER A 681 -12.73 19.31 24.86
N LEU A 682 -12.42 20.24 23.94
CA LEU A 682 -11.51 21.35 24.21
C LEU A 682 -12.22 22.53 24.89
N GLU A 683 -13.49 22.77 24.58
CA GLU A 683 -14.26 23.92 25.07
C GLU A 683 -14.28 24.05 26.62
N PRO A 684 -14.41 22.97 27.44
CA PRO A 684 -14.35 23.10 28.89
C PRO A 684 -13.04 23.70 29.41
N PHE A 685 -11.92 23.41 28.76
CA PHE A 685 -10.63 24.03 29.09
C PHE A 685 -10.61 25.51 28.73
N LEU A 686 -11.06 25.86 27.52
CA LEU A 686 -11.13 27.25 27.07
C LEU A 686 -12.07 28.09 27.95
N GLU A 687 -13.17 27.50 28.39
CA GLU A 687 -14.13 28.14 29.28
C GLU A 687 -13.56 28.36 30.69
N ALA A 688 -12.77 27.40 31.22
CA ALA A 688 -12.05 27.59 32.48
C ALA A 688 -11.03 28.74 32.38
N VAL A 689 -10.27 28.81 31.27
CA VAL A 689 -9.34 29.92 31.00
C VAL A 689 -10.08 31.27 30.98
N ARG A 690 -11.25 31.35 30.31
CA ARG A 690 -12.07 32.56 30.25
C ARG A 690 -12.62 33.01 31.61
N GLN A 691 -12.87 32.06 32.51
CA GLN A 691 -13.45 32.30 33.83
C GLN A 691 -12.39 32.57 34.91
N HIS A 692 -11.12 32.29 34.64
CA HIS A 692 -10.06 32.39 35.63
C HIS A 692 -9.81 33.86 36.03
N PRO A 693 -9.80 34.20 37.33
CA PRO A 693 -9.76 35.58 37.81
C PRO A 693 -8.46 36.32 37.42
N ASP A 694 -7.33 35.60 37.42
CA ASP A 694 -6.01 36.18 37.12
C ASP A 694 -5.73 36.30 35.60
N ILE A 695 -6.65 35.84 34.76
CA ILE A 695 -6.47 35.74 33.31
C ILE A 695 -7.37 36.79 32.65
N SER A 696 -6.80 37.97 32.38
CA SER A 696 -7.51 39.11 31.78
C SER A 696 -7.19 39.29 30.30
N GLY A 697 -8.22 39.42 29.45
CA GLY A 697 -8.05 39.57 28.01
C GLY A 697 -7.89 41.01 27.56
N VAL A 698 -7.57 41.20 26.28
CA VAL A 698 -7.52 42.53 25.64
C VAL A 698 -8.94 43.04 25.35
N ALA A 699 -9.32 44.15 25.98
CA ALA A 699 -10.59 44.83 25.72
C ALA A 699 -10.47 45.77 24.51
N GLY A 700 -11.31 45.58 23.48
CA GLY A 700 -11.40 46.49 22.33
C GLY A 700 -12.75 46.41 21.62
N GLY A 701 -13.50 47.53 21.59
CA GLY A 701 -14.84 47.66 20.98
C GLY A 701 -16.03 47.26 21.87
N ARG A 702 -17.25 47.70 21.52
CA ARG A 702 -18.53 47.77 22.30
C ARG A 702 -19.02 46.58 23.15
N LYS A 703 -18.25 45.51 23.37
CA LYS A 703 -18.52 44.47 24.40
C LYS A 703 -17.20 43.99 24.99
N HIS A 704 -17.12 43.88 26.32
CA HIS A 704 -15.96 43.33 27.04
C HIS A 704 -15.50 41.99 26.43
N ILE A 705 -14.22 41.88 26.08
CA ILE A 705 -13.62 40.67 25.51
C ILE A 705 -12.53 40.17 26.48
N ARG A 706 -12.87 39.23 27.36
CA ARG A 706 -11.87 38.46 28.14
C ARG A 706 -11.32 37.34 27.27
N TRP A 707 -10.02 37.09 27.43
CA TRP A 707 -9.10 36.12 26.82
C TRP A 707 -9.52 35.42 25.52
N ARG A 708 -8.65 35.45 24.50
CA ARG A 708 -8.89 34.75 23.23
C ARG A 708 -7.74 33.84 22.85
N HIS A 709 -7.98 32.53 22.94
CA HIS A 709 -7.19 31.49 22.33
C HIS A 709 -7.45 31.48 20.81
N THR A 710 -6.43 31.78 19.99
CA THR A 710 -6.50 31.58 18.54
C THR A 710 -6.07 30.16 18.20
N GLN A 711 -7.02 29.28 17.90
CA GLN A 711 -6.71 27.98 17.32
C GLN A 711 -6.51 28.14 15.80
N THR A 712 -5.26 28.17 15.35
CA THR A 712 -4.93 28.07 13.92
C THR A 712 -4.67 26.62 13.59
N THR A 713 -5.65 25.91 13.05
CA THR A 713 -5.39 24.63 12.40
C THR A 713 -4.80 24.91 11.02
N PHE A 714 -3.50 24.63 10.85
CA PHE A 714 -2.95 24.45 9.51
C PHE A 714 -3.72 23.32 8.83
N SER A 715 -4.47 23.69 7.81
CA SER A 715 -5.15 22.78 6.90
C SER A 715 -4.16 21.74 6.38
N SER A 716 -4.32 20.48 6.76
CA SER A 716 -3.93 19.39 5.89
C SER A 716 -5.16 18.95 5.12
N LEU A 717 -5.42 19.61 3.98
CA LEU A 717 -6.22 19.10 2.86
C LEU A 717 -7.53 18.37 3.24
N SER A 718 -8.44 19.06 3.92
CA SER A 718 -9.89 18.75 3.83
C SER A 718 -10.61 19.63 2.80
N GLN A 719 -9.93 20.62 2.20
CA GLN A 719 -10.40 21.29 1.00
C GLN A 719 -9.90 20.56 -0.25
N THR A 720 -10.63 19.52 -0.63
CA THR A 720 -10.94 19.30 -2.03
C THR A 720 -12.45 19.13 -2.08
N HIS A 721 -13.14 20.17 -2.55
CA HIS A 721 -14.53 20.14 -2.96
C HIS A 721 -14.81 18.96 -3.90
#